data_AF-R9J9F0-F1
#
_entry.id   AF-R9J9F0-F1
#
_cell.length_a   1.000
_cell.length_b   1.000
_cell.length_c   1.000
_cell.angle_alpha   90.00
_cell.angle_beta   90.00
_cell.angle_gamma   90.00
#
_symmetry.space_group_name_H-M   'P 1'
#
loop_
_entity.id
_entity.type
_entity.pdbx_description
1 polymer ?
#
loop_
_entity_poly.entity_id
_entity_poly.type
_entity_poly.pdbx_seq_one_letter_code
_entity_poly.pdbx_strand_id
1 'polypeptide(L)'
;MKCIVLAGGKGDRLWPLSRKSYPKQFIKLQKNHSMFQETINRNLPFCDEFVVVTNKEYHFIAENQLSVFQGLTHSCILEEVGRKTTAAIILACMQFPLSEIVMVVPTDQLVEGEEYKDAVLRGKELSNEGYLITFGMDIEEPEERFGYLRCQGEDVLKFTEKPGRQEAAAYLASGDYLVNSGIFMFRVGNMLQELKKYSPDLERACREAYKKRKRVKNSVLYTEEVLEKVAAVPIEKSVFEHTRRAKVIHCSFGWKDIGGLEDLKATELEPADSGRQIAYRCENTEIINQGGRSTVVANGLNDILIVNTQDAVYVGKKGESDALKNIVQENPQMRTFLESSRIVYRAWGSYELLADDPAFRVKRIQIHPGKTIYAHSHKYRSEHWSLVSGTARIELDGEGGTYGMGDVVNVEENMVHQVSNIGMIPLLIIEVSMGENVTEDDMIPAESKDLTEADLGYQIEPYVKLLPAFKDYLWGGNRLKELYGKKCEYDIVAESWELSAHAEGQSMVASGRHKGMLFGEYLDKIGKESWGWKCRPLANFPILIKFIDSKESLSVQVHPDDEYALEKESEYGKNEMWYVLDAEPDSYIYCGFRREVSRDEVEKRIRDNTVTDILNKVPVSRGDIYFIPSGTVHAIGGGILICEIQQSSACTYRLYDYGRKDRFGNYRELHIGKALDVMDCRPYTPQKLEAETEKGEQYESRRLCCCKYFISVLYRIKGEMELAFSEESFTSVICIGGAGNLSVKDGDVESMEFRAGESIFLPKTEKTYRIKGECEVIVTRV
;
A
#
# COMPACT_ATOMS: atom_id res chain seq x y z
N MET A 1 -5.28 -4.46 11.80
CA MET A 1 -3.83 -4.23 12.00
C MET A 1 -3.13 -4.40 10.66
N LYS A 2 -1.92 -3.90 10.50
CA LYS A 2 -1.19 -3.94 9.22
C LYS A 2 -0.18 -5.09 9.19
N CYS A 3 0.06 -5.64 8.00
CA CYS A 3 1.08 -6.67 7.79
C CYS A 3 2.26 -6.11 6.98
N ILE A 4 3.48 -6.22 7.48
CA ILE A 4 4.70 -5.95 6.72
C ILE A 4 5.27 -7.29 6.27
N VAL A 5 5.27 -7.51 4.96
CA VAL A 5 5.69 -8.77 4.35
C VAL A 5 7.10 -8.60 3.79
N LEU A 6 8.07 -9.27 4.40
CA LEU A 6 9.47 -9.19 4.01
C LEU A 6 9.78 -10.21 2.90
N ALA A 7 9.62 -9.79 1.65
CA ALA A 7 9.82 -10.62 0.46
C ALA A 7 11.25 -10.47 -0.11
N GLY A 8 12.26 -10.58 0.75
CA GLY A 8 13.67 -10.43 0.40
C GLY A 8 14.41 -11.77 0.21
N GLY A 9 15.51 -11.74 -0.56
CA GLY A 9 16.41 -12.89 -0.75
C GLY A 9 16.40 -13.45 -2.17
N LYS A 10 17.57 -13.89 -2.66
CA LYS A 10 17.73 -14.45 -4.01
C LYS A 10 17.41 -15.95 -4.09
N GLY A 11 17.59 -16.66 -2.98
CA GLY A 11 17.25 -18.08 -2.88
C GLY A 11 18.26 -19.03 -3.51
N ASP A 12 19.53 -18.64 -3.71
CA ASP A 12 20.55 -19.39 -4.47
C ASP A 12 20.69 -20.89 -4.08
N ARG A 13 20.33 -21.26 -2.84
CA ARG A 13 20.37 -22.64 -2.31
C ARG A 13 19.22 -23.53 -2.78
N LEU A 14 18.21 -22.98 -3.46
CA LEU A 14 17.05 -23.69 -3.99
C LEU A 14 17.13 -23.89 -5.51
N TRP A 15 18.28 -23.64 -6.14
CA TRP A 15 18.49 -24.02 -7.53
C TRP A 15 18.35 -25.55 -7.67
N PRO A 16 17.63 -26.09 -8.67
CA PRO A 16 17.14 -25.46 -9.89
C PRO A 16 15.70 -24.94 -9.82
N LEU A 17 15.10 -24.81 -8.64
CA LEU A 17 13.75 -24.23 -8.50
C LEU A 17 13.79 -22.69 -8.48
N SER A 18 14.82 -22.10 -7.89
CA SER A 18 15.02 -20.64 -7.85
C SER A 18 15.85 -20.12 -9.03
N ARG A 19 15.63 -18.85 -9.40
CA ARG A 19 16.47 -18.06 -10.31
C ARG A 19 16.69 -16.67 -9.72
N LYS A 20 17.72 -15.94 -10.17
CA LYS A 20 17.91 -14.53 -9.78
C LYS A 20 16.66 -13.70 -10.07
N SER A 21 16.04 -13.91 -11.22
CA SER A 21 14.78 -13.28 -11.66
C SER A 21 13.50 -13.94 -11.12
N TYR A 22 13.61 -15.04 -10.37
CA TYR A 22 12.48 -15.74 -9.76
C TYR A 22 12.89 -16.34 -8.40
N PRO A 23 12.97 -15.51 -7.36
CA PRO A 23 13.53 -15.89 -6.07
C PRO A 23 12.60 -16.81 -5.27
N LYS A 24 13.15 -17.40 -4.21
CA LYS A 24 12.56 -18.54 -3.50
C LYS A 24 11.13 -18.35 -3.01
N GLN A 25 10.80 -17.16 -2.52
CA GLN A 25 9.50 -16.82 -1.94
C GLN A 25 8.35 -16.93 -2.95
N PHE A 26 8.64 -16.81 -4.24
CA PHE A 26 7.63 -16.89 -5.30
C PHE A 26 7.48 -18.28 -5.90
N ILE A 27 8.33 -19.24 -5.52
CA ILE A 27 8.24 -20.64 -5.98
C ILE A 27 6.97 -21.26 -5.41
N LYS A 28 6.21 -21.93 -6.28
CA LYS A 28 4.99 -22.67 -5.91
C LYS A 28 5.37 -23.96 -5.19
N LEU A 29 5.05 -24.06 -3.91
CA LEU A 29 5.45 -25.18 -3.05
C LEU A 29 4.26 -25.95 -2.45
N GLN A 30 3.15 -25.29 -2.10
CA GLN A 30 1.98 -25.95 -1.52
C GLN A 30 0.77 -25.79 -2.44
N LYS A 31 0.18 -26.89 -2.93
CA LYS A 31 -1.12 -26.88 -3.65
C LYS A 31 -1.22 -25.83 -4.78
N ASN A 32 -0.13 -25.61 -5.51
CA ASN A 32 0.05 -24.59 -6.57
C ASN A 32 0.14 -23.11 -6.12
N HIS A 33 0.28 -22.85 -4.82
CA HIS A 33 0.56 -21.52 -4.27
C HIS A 33 2.04 -21.38 -3.87
N SER A 34 2.53 -20.14 -3.92
CA SER A 34 3.87 -19.80 -3.43
C SER A 34 3.89 -19.59 -1.91
N MET A 35 5.08 -19.68 -1.29
CA MET A 35 5.23 -19.33 0.13
C MET A 35 4.82 -17.88 0.41
N PHE A 36 5.07 -16.98 -0.54
CA PHE A 36 4.58 -15.62 -0.50
C PHE A 36 3.04 -15.58 -0.42
N GLN A 37 2.33 -16.28 -1.31
CA GLN A 37 0.87 -16.33 -1.32
C GLN A 37 0.30 -16.98 -0.05
N GLU A 38 0.92 -18.06 0.43
CA GLU A 38 0.52 -18.71 1.69
C GLU A 38 0.70 -17.78 2.90
N THR A 39 1.78 -16.99 2.91
CA THR A 39 2.02 -15.97 3.94
C THR A 39 0.94 -14.89 3.92
N ILE A 40 0.51 -14.44 2.74
CA ILE A 40 -0.62 -13.50 2.62
C ILE A 40 -1.90 -14.16 3.13
N ASN A 41 -2.25 -15.32 2.59
CA ASN A 41 -3.49 -16.04 2.89
C ASN A 41 -3.66 -16.31 4.39
N ARG A 42 -2.62 -16.82 5.05
CA ARG A 42 -2.63 -17.12 6.49
C ARG A 42 -2.87 -15.89 7.37
N ASN A 43 -2.50 -14.70 6.88
CA ASN A 43 -2.61 -13.45 7.65
C ASN A 43 -3.84 -12.60 7.29
N LEU A 44 -4.61 -12.96 6.26
CA LEU A 44 -5.85 -12.25 5.87
C LEU A 44 -6.86 -12.09 7.01
N PRO A 45 -7.09 -13.08 7.89
CA PRO A 45 -8.05 -12.93 8.98
C PRO A 45 -7.67 -11.88 10.03
N PHE A 46 -6.40 -11.46 10.06
CA PHE A 46 -5.84 -10.60 11.12
C PHE A 46 -5.47 -9.20 10.61
N CYS A 47 -5.15 -9.08 9.33
CA CYS A 47 -4.59 -7.88 8.73
C CYS A 47 -5.52 -7.29 7.66
N ASP A 48 -5.75 -5.99 7.75
CA ASP A 48 -6.63 -5.25 6.82
C ASP A 48 -5.87 -4.64 5.64
N GLU A 49 -4.54 -4.59 5.71
CA GLU A 49 -3.67 -4.11 4.64
C GLU A 49 -2.27 -4.75 4.74
N PHE A 50 -1.66 -4.99 3.58
CA PHE A 50 -0.36 -5.63 3.42
C PHE A 50 0.66 -4.70 2.74
N VAL A 51 1.82 -4.50 3.36
CA VAL A 51 2.96 -3.77 2.78
C VAL A 51 4.05 -4.75 2.42
N VAL A 52 4.24 -4.99 1.13
CA VAL A 52 5.27 -5.89 0.63
C VAL A 52 6.57 -5.14 0.46
N VAL A 53 7.59 -5.51 1.22
CA VAL A 53 8.94 -4.96 1.07
C VAL A 53 9.77 -5.93 0.24
N THR A 54 10.20 -5.49 -0.95
CA THR A 54 10.88 -6.35 -1.92
C THR A 54 11.87 -5.57 -2.78
N ASN A 55 12.75 -6.29 -3.48
CA ASN A 55 13.61 -5.66 -4.47
C ASN A 55 12.77 -5.17 -5.66
N LYS A 56 13.13 -4.03 -6.24
CA LYS A 56 12.48 -3.46 -7.43
C LYS A 56 12.35 -4.45 -8.59
N GLU A 57 13.34 -5.33 -8.78
CA GLU A 57 13.33 -6.39 -9.82
C GLU A 57 12.16 -7.38 -9.65
N TYR A 58 11.64 -7.53 -8.42
CA TYR A 58 10.58 -8.47 -8.07
C TYR A 58 9.19 -7.85 -7.97
N HIS A 59 9.08 -6.53 -8.18
CA HIS A 59 7.83 -5.78 -8.08
C HIS A 59 6.68 -6.47 -8.83
N PHE A 60 6.89 -6.77 -10.12
CA PHE A 60 5.84 -7.37 -10.93
C PHE A 60 5.52 -8.80 -10.54
N ILE A 61 6.48 -9.56 -10.01
CA ILE A 61 6.22 -10.93 -9.54
C ILE A 61 5.28 -10.89 -8.32
N ALA A 62 5.58 -10.00 -7.37
CA ALA A 62 4.74 -9.80 -6.18
C ALA A 62 3.33 -9.36 -6.57
N GLU A 63 3.19 -8.28 -7.35
CA GLU A 63 1.89 -7.76 -7.82
C GLU A 63 1.06 -8.83 -8.56
N ASN A 64 1.70 -9.59 -9.47
CA ASN A 64 1.02 -10.66 -10.19
C ASN A 64 0.54 -11.77 -9.24
N GLN A 65 1.34 -12.15 -8.23
CA GLN A 65 0.91 -13.16 -7.26
C GLN A 65 -0.14 -12.66 -6.27
N LEU A 66 -0.21 -11.35 -6.01
CA LEU A 66 -1.27 -10.74 -5.20
C LEU A 66 -2.59 -10.60 -5.95
N SER A 67 -2.56 -10.52 -7.29
CA SER A 67 -3.76 -10.30 -8.12
C SER A 67 -4.86 -11.36 -7.96
N VAL A 68 -4.54 -12.54 -7.43
CA VAL A 68 -5.51 -13.61 -7.16
C VAL A 68 -6.39 -13.31 -5.93
N PHE A 69 -5.99 -12.40 -5.05
CA PHE A 69 -6.74 -12.03 -3.84
C PHE A 69 -7.68 -10.86 -4.15
N GLN A 70 -8.96 -11.18 -4.31
CA GLN A 70 -9.97 -10.16 -4.61
C GLN A 70 -10.18 -9.20 -3.42
N GLY A 71 -10.08 -7.89 -3.68
CA GLY A 71 -10.31 -6.85 -2.67
C GLY A 71 -9.17 -6.69 -1.65
N LEU A 72 -8.00 -7.28 -1.91
CA LEU A 72 -6.84 -7.16 -1.04
C LEU A 72 -6.25 -5.75 -1.10
N THR A 73 -6.30 -5.02 0.01
CA THR A 73 -5.57 -3.75 0.15
C THR A 73 -4.09 -4.02 0.38
N HIS A 74 -3.25 -3.54 -0.53
CA HIS A 74 -1.81 -3.71 -0.42
C HIS A 74 -1.06 -2.54 -1.05
N SER A 75 0.20 -2.39 -0.65
CA SER A 75 1.18 -1.50 -1.28
C SER A 75 2.56 -2.17 -1.31
N CYS A 76 3.45 -1.65 -2.14
CA CYS A 76 4.82 -2.17 -2.25
C CYS A 76 5.86 -1.12 -1.85
N ILE A 77 6.85 -1.55 -1.08
CA ILE A 77 8.11 -0.83 -0.89
C ILE A 77 9.18 -1.52 -1.72
N LEU A 78 9.70 -0.79 -2.69
CA LEU A 78 10.67 -1.24 -3.66
C LEU A 78 12.07 -0.74 -3.28
N GLU A 79 12.98 -1.66 -3.05
CA GLU A 79 14.39 -1.38 -2.77
C GLU A 79 15.24 -1.66 -4.02
N GLU A 80 16.07 -0.72 -4.46
CA GLU A 80 17.09 -1.00 -5.49
C GLU A 80 18.27 -1.80 -4.92
N VAL A 81 18.55 -1.62 -3.62
CA VAL A 81 19.60 -2.34 -2.89
C VAL A 81 19.09 -2.75 -1.50
N GLY A 82 19.26 -4.02 -1.13
CA GLY A 82 18.77 -4.52 0.16
C GLY A 82 19.63 -4.05 1.35
N ARG A 83 18.97 -3.62 2.44
CA ARG A 83 19.64 -3.15 3.68
C ARG A 83 19.30 -3.97 4.93
N LYS A 84 19.05 -5.27 4.76
CA LYS A 84 18.59 -6.18 5.83
C LYS A 84 17.26 -5.71 6.42
N THR A 85 16.80 -6.37 7.48
CA THR A 85 15.42 -6.24 7.97
C THR A 85 15.11 -4.92 8.68
N THR A 86 16.08 -4.26 9.35
CA THR A 86 15.78 -3.01 10.07
C THR A 86 15.27 -1.92 9.14
N ALA A 87 16.01 -1.63 8.05
CA ALA A 87 15.62 -0.56 7.13
C ALA A 87 14.25 -0.83 6.49
N ALA A 88 14.04 -2.06 6.02
CA ALA A 88 12.78 -2.51 5.43
C ALA A 88 11.59 -2.30 6.38
N ILE A 89 11.70 -2.76 7.63
CA ILE A 89 10.63 -2.65 8.63
C ILE A 89 10.37 -1.18 8.99
N ILE A 90 11.42 -0.40 9.22
CA ILE A 90 11.29 0.96 9.75
C ILE A 90 10.76 1.92 8.68
N LEU A 91 11.21 1.80 7.43
CA LEU A 91 10.68 2.59 6.32
C LEU A 91 9.20 2.26 6.04
N ALA A 92 8.78 1.00 6.24
CA ALA A 92 7.37 0.63 6.21
C ALA A 92 6.58 1.24 7.38
N CYS A 93 7.10 1.13 8.61
CA CYS A 93 6.47 1.70 9.80
C CYS A 93 6.22 3.21 9.69
N MET A 94 7.12 3.96 9.05
CA MET A 94 6.99 5.41 8.86
C MET A 94 5.81 5.81 7.94
N GLN A 95 5.14 4.87 7.28
CA GLN A 95 3.92 5.14 6.50
C GLN A 95 2.65 5.09 7.35
N PHE A 96 2.73 4.58 8.58
CA PHE A 96 1.58 4.31 9.43
C PHE A 96 1.49 5.26 10.63
N PRO A 97 0.28 5.43 11.20
CA PRO A 97 0.12 6.11 12.48
C PRO A 97 0.89 5.43 13.62
N LEU A 98 1.30 6.18 14.64
CA LEU A 98 2.14 5.66 15.73
C LEU A 98 1.41 4.64 16.64
N SER A 99 0.08 4.65 16.68
CA SER A 99 -0.71 3.65 17.40
C SER A 99 -0.90 2.36 16.62
N GLU A 100 -0.67 2.37 15.31
CA GLU A 100 -0.93 1.23 14.46
C GLU A 100 -0.12 0.03 14.93
N ILE A 101 -0.77 -1.13 14.97
CA ILE A 101 -0.08 -2.39 15.23
C ILE A 101 0.35 -2.95 13.88
N VAL A 102 1.63 -3.27 13.78
CA VAL A 102 2.18 -3.95 12.62
C VAL A 102 2.61 -5.35 13.02
N MET A 103 2.27 -6.32 12.18
CA MET A 103 2.80 -7.67 12.21
C MET A 103 3.83 -7.79 11.08
N VAL A 104 5.05 -8.16 11.40
CA VAL A 104 6.13 -8.36 10.43
C VAL A 104 6.28 -9.85 10.19
N VAL A 105 6.15 -10.27 8.94
CA VAL A 105 6.25 -11.68 8.54
C VAL A 105 7.28 -11.88 7.43
N PRO A 106 8.17 -12.87 7.57
CA PRO A 106 9.00 -13.35 6.47
C PRO A 106 8.19 -14.25 5.53
N THR A 107 8.64 -14.38 4.28
CA THR A 107 7.92 -15.12 3.22
C THR A 107 8.50 -16.48 2.88
N ASP A 108 9.52 -16.92 3.62
CA ASP A 108 10.28 -18.15 3.40
C ASP A 108 10.02 -19.20 4.47
N GLN A 109 8.81 -19.21 5.02
CA GLN A 109 8.41 -20.08 6.12
C GLN A 109 7.11 -20.82 5.83
N LEU A 110 7.10 -22.11 6.17
CA LEU A 110 5.89 -22.89 6.31
C LEU A 110 5.37 -22.76 7.74
N VAL A 111 4.05 -22.56 7.84
CA VAL A 111 3.36 -22.51 9.12
C VAL A 111 2.04 -23.26 9.00
N GLU A 112 1.79 -24.20 9.89
CA GLU A 112 0.64 -25.09 9.91
C GLU A 112 0.08 -25.23 11.34
N GLY A 113 -1.23 -25.45 11.46
CA GLY A 113 -1.90 -25.58 12.77
C GLY A 113 -2.81 -24.40 13.10
N GLU A 114 -3.90 -24.70 13.84
CA GLU A 114 -4.91 -23.70 14.22
C GLU A 114 -4.39 -22.77 15.33
N GLU A 115 -3.37 -23.19 16.07
CA GLU A 115 -2.74 -22.49 17.19
C GLU A 115 -2.05 -21.18 16.74
N TYR A 116 -1.75 -21.04 15.44
CA TYR A 116 -1.24 -19.78 14.88
C TYR A 116 -2.14 -18.60 15.20
N LYS A 117 -3.46 -18.81 15.12
CA LYS A 117 -4.46 -17.79 15.44
C LYS A 117 -4.32 -17.30 16.88
N ASP A 118 -4.21 -18.22 17.83
CA ASP A 118 -4.14 -17.88 19.25
C ASP A 118 -2.83 -17.14 19.58
N ALA A 119 -1.73 -17.56 18.96
CA ALA A 119 -0.46 -16.85 19.06
C ALA A 119 -0.55 -15.41 18.52
N VAL A 120 -1.18 -15.20 17.36
CA VAL A 120 -1.37 -13.87 16.78
C VAL A 120 -2.26 -12.99 17.66
N LEU A 121 -3.37 -13.53 18.19
CA LEU A 121 -4.26 -12.79 19.07
C LEU A 121 -3.55 -12.38 20.37
N ARG A 122 -2.81 -13.31 20.99
CA ARG A 122 -2.01 -13.00 22.19
C ARG A 122 -0.94 -11.94 21.91
N GLY A 123 -0.32 -11.97 20.73
CA GLY A 123 0.64 -10.95 20.31
C GLY A 123 0.02 -9.58 20.16
N LYS A 124 -1.22 -9.51 19.66
CA LYS A 124 -1.97 -8.26 19.52
C LYS A 124 -2.29 -7.67 20.90
N GLU A 125 -2.70 -8.49 21.86
CA GLU A 125 -2.94 -8.07 23.25
C GLU A 125 -1.69 -7.45 23.89
N LEU A 126 -0.56 -8.16 23.86
CA LEU A 126 0.69 -7.67 24.45
C LEU A 126 1.25 -6.44 23.71
N SER A 127 1.06 -6.36 22.38
CA SER A 127 1.41 -5.17 21.60
C SER A 127 0.58 -3.94 22.02
N ASN A 128 -0.69 -4.14 22.39
CA ASN A 128 -1.54 -3.09 22.93
C ASN A 128 -1.05 -2.57 24.29
N GLU A 129 -0.53 -3.45 25.13
CA GLU A 129 0.12 -3.09 26.40
C GLU A 129 1.48 -2.39 26.22
N GLY A 130 2.03 -2.45 25.02
CA GLY A 130 3.18 -1.66 24.60
C GLY A 130 4.49 -2.44 24.43
N TYR A 131 4.43 -3.77 24.45
CA TYR A 131 5.59 -4.64 24.27
C TYR A 131 5.98 -4.82 22.79
N LEU A 132 7.21 -5.28 22.55
CA LEU A 132 7.71 -5.73 21.26
C LEU A 132 7.67 -7.27 21.25
N ILE A 133 6.85 -7.86 20.39
CA ILE A 133 6.59 -9.30 20.42
C ILE A 133 7.44 -10.02 19.38
N THR A 134 8.02 -11.15 19.78
CA THR A 134 8.59 -12.19 18.92
C THR A 134 7.86 -13.51 19.17
N PHE A 135 7.95 -14.43 18.21
CA PHE A 135 7.31 -15.75 18.26
C PHE A 135 8.41 -16.80 18.34
N GLY A 136 8.41 -17.56 19.43
CA GLY A 136 9.46 -18.52 19.78
C GLY A 136 9.03 -19.97 19.53
N MET A 137 9.90 -20.74 18.88
CA MET A 137 9.72 -22.18 18.63
C MET A 137 10.61 -23.02 19.54
N ASP A 138 10.23 -24.27 19.77
CA ASP A 138 11.11 -25.23 20.43
C ASP A 138 12.39 -25.46 19.62
N ILE A 139 13.50 -25.72 20.30
CA ILE A 139 14.77 -26.04 19.65
C ILE A 139 14.75 -27.54 19.33
N GLU A 140 14.64 -27.89 18.04
CA GLU A 140 14.76 -29.29 17.59
C GLU A 140 16.23 -29.71 17.45
N GLU A 141 17.04 -28.85 16.83
CA GLU A 141 18.45 -29.08 16.56
C GLU A 141 19.29 -27.80 16.80
N PRO A 142 20.58 -27.93 17.16
CA PRO A 142 21.46 -26.78 17.36
C PRO A 142 21.85 -26.16 16.02
N GLU A 143 21.09 -25.16 15.60
CA GLU A 143 21.22 -24.49 14.31
C GLU A 143 21.83 -23.08 14.43
N GLU A 144 22.87 -22.79 13.64
CA GLU A 144 23.56 -21.48 13.63
C GLU A 144 22.82 -20.41 12.82
N ARG A 145 21.83 -20.82 12.01
CA ARG A 145 21.09 -19.90 11.12
C ARG A 145 20.05 -19.05 11.86
N PHE A 146 19.65 -19.43 13.07
CA PHE A 146 18.57 -18.78 13.82
C PHE A 146 19.05 -17.91 14.97
N GLY A 147 18.18 -16.98 15.40
CA GLY A 147 18.31 -16.30 16.68
C GLY A 147 17.70 -17.12 17.81
N TYR A 148 18.21 -16.95 19.03
CA TYR A 148 17.75 -17.68 20.22
C TYR A 148 17.31 -16.69 21.31
N LEU A 149 16.26 -17.08 22.03
CA LEU A 149 15.56 -16.30 23.03
C LEU A 149 15.65 -17.01 24.37
N ARG A 150 16.35 -16.46 25.35
CA ARG A 150 16.24 -16.91 26.74
C ARG A 150 15.01 -16.25 27.36
N CYS A 151 14.08 -17.04 27.88
CA CYS A 151 12.81 -16.52 28.37
C CYS A 151 12.46 -17.02 29.77
N GLN A 152 11.64 -16.23 30.47
CA GLN A 152 10.96 -16.65 31.69
C GLN A 152 9.46 -16.31 31.53
N GLY A 153 8.65 -17.33 31.25
CA GLY A 153 7.30 -17.09 30.75
C GLY A 153 7.36 -16.31 29.43
N GLU A 154 6.59 -15.23 29.32
CA GLU A 154 6.59 -14.37 28.13
C GLU A 154 7.76 -13.36 28.10
N ASP A 155 8.49 -13.17 29.20
CA ASP A 155 9.53 -12.13 29.24
C ASP A 155 10.83 -12.62 28.60
N VAL A 156 11.34 -11.85 27.63
CA VAL A 156 12.63 -12.13 26.99
C VAL A 156 13.75 -11.56 27.86
N LEU A 157 14.55 -12.44 28.45
CA LEU A 157 15.69 -12.09 29.29
C LEU A 157 16.94 -11.78 28.45
N LYS A 158 17.11 -12.49 27.33
CA LYS A 158 18.23 -12.30 26.41
C LYS A 158 17.84 -12.75 24.99
N PHE A 159 18.13 -11.91 24.01
CA PHE A 159 18.14 -12.29 22.60
C PHE A 159 19.59 -12.51 22.15
N THR A 160 19.86 -13.55 21.36
CA THR A 160 21.16 -13.76 20.72
C THR A 160 20.97 -14.16 19.25
N GLU A 161 21.28 -13.26 18.33
CA GLU A 161 21.16 -13.48 16.88
C GLU A 161 22.34 -14.29 16.37
N LYS A 162 22.05 -15.49 15.82
CA LYS A 162 22.99 -16.40 15.13
C LYS A 162 24.24 -16.73 15.95
N PRO A 163 24.07 -17.44 17.10
CA PRO A 163 25.18 -17.92 17.89
C PRO A 163 25.97 -19.00 17.13
N GLY A 164 27.19 -19.28 17.58
CA GLY A 164 27.97 -20.40 17.04
C GLY A 164 27.41 -21.76 17.48
N ARG A 165 27.74 -22.84 16.77
CA ARG A 165 27.17 -24.19 16.96
C ARG A 165 27.29 -24.71 18.39
N GLN A 166 28.42 -24.45 19.05
CA GLN A 166 28.63 -24.85 20.45
C GLN A 166 27.67 -24.14 21.41
N GLU A 167 27.41 -22.87 21.17
CA GLU A 167 26.50 -22.07 21.99
C GLU A 167 25.04 -22.47 21.73
N ALA A 168 24.66 -22.72 20.48
CA ALA A 168 23.35 -23.28 20.13
C ALA A 168 23.11 -24.66 20.80
N ALA A 169 24.11 -25.53 20.83
CA ALA A 169 24.04 -26.82 21.52
C ALA A 169 23.88 -26.66 23.05
N ALA A 170 24.55 -25.67 23.64
CA ALA A 170 24.38 -25.35 25.06
C ALA A 170 22.96 -24.80 25.35
N TYR A 171 22.39 -24.01 24.45
CA TYR A 171 21.02 -23.50 24.56
C TYR A 171 19.99 -24.63 24.54
N LEU A 172 20.10 -25.55 23.58
CA LEU A 172 19.28 -26.76 23.53
C LEU A 172 19.39 -27.57 24.84
N ALA A 173 20.61 -27.81 25.33
CA ALA A 173 20.84 -28.58 26.54
C ALA A 173 20.26 -27.93 27.81
N SER A 174 20.09 -26.61 27.82
CA SER A 174 19.54 -25.88 28.98
C SER A 174 18.02 -25.98 29.11
N GLY A 175 17.28 -26.09 28.00
CA GLY A 175 15.81 -26.01 27.98
C GLY A 175 15.22 -24.61 28.27
N ASP A 176 16.06 -23.60 28.54
CA ASP A 176 15.65 -22.22 28.88
C ASP A 176 15.40 -21.34 27.63
N TYR A 177 15.62 -21.89 26.43
CA TYR A 177 15.70 -21.13 25.19
C TYR A 177 14.69 -21.57 24.15
N LEU A 178 14.21 -20.61 23.37
CA LEU A 178 13.41 -20.79 22.17
C LEU A 178 14.15 -20.27 20.94
N VAL A 179 13.80 -20.78 19.77
CA VAL A 179 14.24 -20.27 18.46
C VAL A 179 13.36 -19.09 18.04
N ASN A 180 13.96 -17.97 17.66
CA ASN A 180 13.22 -16.85 17.06
C ASN A 180 12.73 -17.26 15.66
N SER A 181 11.42 -17.24 15.47
CA SER A 181 10.81 -17.50 14.15
C SER A 181 10.99 -16.36 13.15
N GLY A 182 11.45 -15.17 13.56
CA GLY A 182 11.55 -14.00 12.66
C GLY A 182 10.22 -13.30 12.39
N ILE A 183 9.12 -13.77 12.99
CA ILE A 183 7.85 -13.03 13.07
C ILE A 183 7.95 -12.04 14.23
N PHE A 184 7.51 -10.80 13.98
CA PHE A 184 7.45 -9.77 15.02
C PHE A 184 6.08 -9.09 15.04
N MET A 185 5.68 -8.55 16.19
CA MET A 185 4.49 -7.71 16.29
C MET A 185 4.70 -6.59 17.29
N PHE A 186 4.28 -5.38 16.94
CA PHE A 186 4.44 -4.22 17.81
C PHE A 186 3.59 -3.04 17.33
N ARG A 187 3.36 -2.07 18.24
CA ARG A 187 2.90 -0.74 17.84
C ARG A 187 4.04 0.05 17.18
N VAL A 188 3.75 0.69 16.05
CA VAL A 188 4.70 1.48 15.24
C VAL A 188 5.53 2.44 16.10
N GLY A 189 4.85 3.25 16.93
CA GLY A 189 5.54 4.23 17.76
C GLY A 189 6.49 3.61 18.78
N ASN A 190 6.20 2.41 19.28
CA ASN A 190 7.05 1.75 20.28
C ASN A 190 8.35 1.26 19.62
N MET A 191 8.25 0.69 18.42
CA MET A 191 9.42 0.26 17.65
C MET A 191 10.29 1.45 17.25
N LEU A 192 9.68 2.54 16.74
CA LEU A 192 10.42 3.76 16.39
C LEU A 192 11.13 4.35 17.62
N GLN A 193 10.49 4.32 18.79
CA GLN A 193 11.11 4.78 20.04
C GLN A 193 12.30 3.90 20.46
N GLU A 194 12.15 2.57 20.44
CA GLU A 194 13.24 1.67 20.83
C GLU A 194 14.41 1.73 19.84
N LEU A 195 14.15 1.88 18.53
CA LEU A 195 15.20 2.13 17.54
C LEU A 195 15.92 3.45 17.81
N LYS A 196 15.19 4.55 18.06
CA LYS A 196 15.81 5.84 18.39
C LYS A 196 16.69 5.76 19.64
N LYS A 197 16.32 4.91 20.59
CA LYS A 197 17.04 4.72 21.85
C LYS A 197 18.34 3.93 21.68
N TYR A 198 18.31 2.80 20.97
CA TYR A 198 19.48 1.92 20.86
C TYR A 198 20.32 2.12 19.59
N SER A 199 19.69 2.65 18.53
CA SER A 199 20.32 2.88 17.22
C SER A 199 19.95 4.27 16.64
N PRO A 200 20.25 5.38 17.34
CA PRO A 200 19.83 6.73 16.95
C PRO A 200 20.32 7.17 15.56
N ASP A 201 21.51 6.74 15.15
CA ASP A 201 22.05 7.06 13.83
C ASP A 201 21.30 6.33 12.71
N LEU A 202 20.91 5.08 12.95
CA LEU A 202 20.11 4.30 12.01
C LEU A 202 18.69 4.85 11.89
N GLU A 203 18.09 5.27 13.01
CA GLU A 203 16.79 5.95 13.01
C GLU A 203 16.84 7.26 12.21
N ARG A 204 17.87 8.10 12.43
CA ARG A 204 18.10 9.32 11.66
C ARG A 204 18.27 9.02 10.17
N ALA A 205 19.06 8.02 9.81
CA ALA A 205 19.28 7.63 8.41
C ALA A 205 17.97 7.15 7.75
N CYS A 206 17.17 6.33 8.43
CA CYS A 206 15.87 5.88 7.93
C CYS A 206 14.90 7.06 7.74
N ARG A 207 14.87 8.02 8.68
CA ARG A 207 14.02 9.22 8.57
C ARG A 207 14.41 10.09 7.38
N GLU A 208 15.71 10.28 7.13
CA GLU A 208 16.17 11.01 5.95
C GLU A 208 15.91 10.26 4.64
N ALA A 209 16.05 8.93 4.64
CA ALA A 209 15.66 8.10 3.51
C ALA A 209 14.16 8.20 3.21
N TYR A 210 13.31 8.16 4.25
CA TYR A 210 11.86 8.31 4.14
C TYR A 210 11.45 9.64 3.48
N LYS A 211 12.13 10.75 3.81
CA LYS A 211 11.89 12.04 3.15
C LYS A 211 12.24 12.05 1.66
N LYS A 212 13.22 11.24 1.24
CA LYS A 212 13.72 11.17 -0.15
C LYS A 212 13.08 10.06 -0.99
N ARG A 213 12.04 9.42 -0.47
CA ARG A 213 11.33 8.35 -1.16
C ARG A 213 10.70 8.86 -2.46
N LYS A 214 10.76 8.06 -3.53
CA LYS A 214 10.05 8.34 -4.78
C LYS A 214 8.74 7.58 -4.79
N ARG A 215 7.63 8.23 -5.09
CA ARG A 215 6.33 7.56 -5.25
C ARG A 215 6.17 7.07 -6.69
N VAL A 216 5.71 5.84 -6.87
CA VAL A 216 5.49 5.19 -8.17
C VAL A 216 4.16 4.44 -8.11
N LYS A 217 3.07 5.03 -8.64
CA LYS A 217 1.70 4.52 -8.49
C LYS A 217 1.40 4.20 -7.00
N ASN A 218 1.08 2.96 -6.64
CA ASN A 218 0.80 2.53 -5.25
C ASN A 218 2.04 2.06 -4.49
N SER A 219 3.21 2.30 -5.06
CA SER A 219 4.47 1.80 -4.53
C SER A 219 5.38 2.96 -4.14
N VAL A 220 6.23 2.69 -3.16
CA VAL A 220 7.30 3.59 -2.74
C VAL A 220 8.62 2.99 -3.20
N LEU A 221 9.39 3.76 -3.97
CA LEU A 221 10.73 3.39 -4.43
C LEU A 221 11.78 4.12 -3.58
N TYR A 222 12.69 3.34 -3.02
CA TYR A 222 13.93 3.82 -2.43
C TYR A 222 15.10 3.48 -3.36
N THR A 223 15.71 4.54 -3.90
CA THR A 223 16.83 4.38 -4.84
C THR A 223 18.10 3.91 -4.12
N GLU A 224 19.03 3.36 -4.90
CA GLU A 224 20.33 2.92 -4.39
C GLU A 224 21.06 4.04 -3.62
N GLU A 225 21.12 5.24 -4.21
CA GLU A 225 21.75 6.43 -3.61
C GLU A 225 21.16 6.85 -2.25
N VAL A 226 19.88 6.54 -2.03
CA VAL A 226 19.19 6.83 -0.77
C VAL A 226 19.50 5.74 0.25
N LEU A 227 19.37 4.47 -0.13
CA LEU A 227 19.53 3.33 0.77
C LEU A 227 20.99 3.06 1.15
N GLU A 228 21.97 3.41 0.32
CA GLU A 228 23.40 3.32 0.66
C GLU A 228 23.80 4.10 1.91
N LYS A 229 23.03 5.13 2.27
CA LYS A 229 23.25 5.95 3.46
C LYS A 229 22.66 5.31 4.72
N VAL A 230 21.91 4.20 4.58
CA VAL A 230 21.31 3.44 5.69
C VAL A 230 22.14 2.20 5.96
N ALA A 231 22.55 1.99 7.21
CA ALA A 231 23.35 0.82 7.56
C ALA A 231 22.56 -0.49 7.39
N ALA A 232 23.21 -1.52 6.83
CA ALA A 232 22.58 -2.81 6.59
C ALA A 232 22.59 -3.69 7.85
N VAL A 233 21.57 -3.56 8.70
CA VAL A 233 21.52 -4.21 10.03
C VAL A 233 20.20 -4.98 10.21
N PRO A 234 20.22 -6.22 10.70
CA PRO A 234 19.00 -6.96 11.05
C PRO A 234 18.33 -6.38 12.31
N ILE A 235 16.99 -6.42 12.38
CA ILE A 235 16.20 -5.80 13.47
C ILE A 235 16.52 -6.43 14.84
N GLU A 236 16.90 -7.70 14.82
CA GLU A 236 17.35 -8.47 15.95
C GLU A 236 18.54 -7.77 16.64
N LYS A 237 19.55 -7.37 15.85
CA LYS A 237 20.75 -6.67 16.34
C LYS A 237 20.49 -5.22 16.70
N SER A 238 19.67 -4.50 15.94
CA SER A 238 19.48 -3.06 16.15
C SER A 238 18.55 -2.72 17.32
N VAL A 239 17.62 -3.64 17.67
CA VAL A 239 16.60 -3.43 18.70
C VAL A 239 16.50 -4.60 19.68
N PHE A 240 16.24 -5.83 19.22
CA PHE A 240 15.83 -6.92 20.12
C PHE A 240 16.95 -7.43 21.06
N GLU A 241 18.21 -7.35 20.67
CA GLU A 241 19.35 -7.66 21.56
C GLU A 241 19.53 -6.64 22.70
N HIS A 242 18.85 -5.49 22.64
CA HIS A 242 19.06 -4.38 23.58
C HIS A 242 17.81 -3.98 24.35
N THR A 243 16.61 -4.21 23.79
CA THR A 243 15.35 -3.82 24.41
C THR A 243 15.04 -4.62 25.68
N ARG A 244 14.42 -3.94 26.64
CA ARG A 244 13.82 -4.56 27.85
C ARG A 244 12.30 -4.71 27.73
N ARG A 245 11.73 -4.41 26.56
CA ARG A 245 10.30 -4.49 26.27
C ARG A 245 9.95 -5.68 25.38
N ALA A 246 10.92 -6.57 25.11
CA ALA A 246 10.69 -7.76 24.32
C ALA A 246 9.88 -8.79 25.12
N LYS A 247 8.83 -9.30 24.50
CA LYS A 247 8.10 -10.49 24.95
C LYS A 247 8.12 -11.56 23.88
N VAL A 248 8.05 -12.81 24.29
CA VAL A 248 7.96 -13.97 23.42
C VAL A 248 6.64 -14.69 23.63
N ILE A 249 6.04 -15.13 22.54
CA ILE A 249 4.96 -16.11 22.56
C ILE A 249 5.57 -17.46 22.24
N HIS A 250 5.45 -18.40 23.16
CA HIS A 250 5.86 -19.78 22.92
C HIS A 250 4.81 -20.44 22.03
N CYS A 251 5.23 -20.79 20.81
CA CYS A 251 4.35 -21.29 19.76
C CYS A 251 4.37 -22.81 19.70
N SER A 252 3.20 -23.40 19.52
CA SER A 252 3.02 -24.85 19.32
C SER A 252 2.54 -25.21 17.91
N PHE A 253 2.36 -24.23 17.02
CA PHE A 253 2.03 -24.47 15.63
C PHE A 253 3.24 -25.04 14.88
N GLY A 254 3.00 -25.84 13.84
CA GLY A 254 4.06 -26.36 12.97
C GLY A 254 4.76 -25.21 12.26
N TRP A 255 6.09 -25.15 12.36
CA TRP A 255 6.91 -24.09 11.76
C TRP A 255 8.14 -24.68 11.10
N LYS A 256 8.45 -24.22 9.88
CA LYS A 256 9.70 -24.58 9.20
C LYS A 256 10.21 -23.42 8.36
N ASP A 257 11.47 -23.04 8.58
CA ASP A 257 12.21 -22.13 7.70
C ASP A 257 12.72 -22.86 6.46
N ILE A 258 12.41 -22.35 5.28
CA ILE A 258 12.82 -22.94 3.99
C ILE A 258 14.09 -22.26 3.49
N GLY A 259 15.22 -22.87 3.80
CA GLY A 259 16.56 -22.37 3.51
C GLY A 259 17.28 -23.07 2.36
N GLY A 260 17.00 -24.36 2.14
CA GLY A 260 17.65 -25.19 1.12
C GLY A 260 16.73 -26.27 0.55
N LEU A 261 17.22 -27.05 -0.42
CA LEU A 261 16.39 -28.06 -1.10
C LEU A 261 15.90 -29.16 -0.15
N GLU A 262 16.65 -29.48 0.91
CA GLU A 262 16.32 -30.49 1.91
C GLU A 262 15.10 -30.09 2.75
N ASP A 263 14.83 -28.78 2.89
CA ASP A 263 13.68 -28.29 3.65
C ASP A 263 12.35 -28.50 2.89
N LEU A 264 12.40 -28.81 1.58
CA LEU A 264 11.23 -29.00 0.73
C LEU A 264 10.44 -30.27 1.04
N LYS A 265 11.00 -31.24 1.75
CA LYS A 265 10.23 -32.41 2.20
C LYS A 265 9.04 -32.02 3.09
N ALA A 266 9.15 -30.91 3.81
CA ALA A 266 8.07 -30.38 4.65
C ALA A 266 6.96 -29.72 3.83
N THR A 267 7.19 -29.43 2.55
CA THR A 267 6.17 -28.89 1.65
C THR A 267 5.36 -30.08 1.10
N GLU A 268 4.02 -30.03 1.15
CA GLU A 268 3.14 -30.93 0.37
C GLU A 268 3.25 -30.62 -1.14
N LEU A 269 4.47 -30.61 -1.68
CA LEU A 269 4.78 -30.39 -3.08
C LEU A 269 4.16 -31.54 -3.87
N GLU A 270 2.95 -31.32 -4.39
CA GLU A 270 2.35 -32.29 -5.30
C GLU A 270 3.20 -32.39 -6.57
N PRO A 271 3.52 -33.61 -7.03
CA PRO A 271 4.03 -33.82 -8.37
C PRO A 271 3.11 -33.10 -9.37
N ALA A 272 3.68 -32.44 -10.39
CA ALA A 272 2.89 -31.91 -11.50
C ALA A 272 2.03 -32.99 -12.18
N ASP A 273 2.39 -34.27 -11.99
CA ASP A 273 1.64 -35.46 -12.36
C ASP A 273 2.19 -36.65 -11.55
N SER A 274 1.38 -37.27 -10.68
CA SER A 274 1.81 -38.35 -9.76
C SER A 274 2.35 -39.60 -10.49
N GLY A 275 2.10 -39.73 -11.80
CA GLY A 275 2.63 -40.79 -12.66
C GLY A 275 4.04 -40.57 -13.21
N ARG A 276 4.69 -39.42 -12.98
CA ARG A 276 5.97 -39.05 -13.64
C ARG A 276 7.19 -39.02 -12.71
N GLN A 277 7.08 -39.66 -11.56
CA GLN A 277 8.15 -39.81 -10.59
C GLN A 277 8.17 -41.27 -10.13
N ILE A 278 9.26 -41.99 -10.40
CA ILE A 278 9.36 -43.41 -10.09
C ILE A 278 10.66 -43.64 -9.31
N ALA A 279 10.55 -44.09 -8.07
CA ALA A 279 11.66 -44.59 -7.28
C ALA A 279 11.57 -46.12 -7.17
N TYR A 280 12.57 -46.83 -7.69
CA TYR A 280 12.61 -48.30 -7.69
C TYR A 280 13.85 -48.78 -6.94
N ARG A 281 13.66 -49.55 -5.86
CA ARG A 281 14.77 -50.03 -5.01
C ARG A 281 15.70 -48.92 -4.51
N CYS A 282 15.15 -47.73 -4.23
CA CYS A 282 15.91 -46.63 -3.66
C CYS A 282 15.68 -46.53 -2.14
N GLU A 283 16.70 -46.14 -1.40
CA GLU A 283 16.62 -45.85 0.03
C GLU A 283 16.97 -44.37 0.30
N ASN A 284 16.20 -43.69 1.15
CA ASN A 284 16.37 -42.26 1.48
C ASN A 284 16.63 -41.35 0.24
N THR A 285 16.04 -41.71 -0.90
CA THR A 285 16.16 -40.93 -2.14
C THR A 285 14.89 -40.13 -2.37
N GLU A 286 15.06 -38.85 -2.66
CA GLU A 286 13.98 -37.89 -2.83
C GLU A 286 13.97 -37.36 -4.27
N ILE A 287 12.79 -37.37 -4.89
CA ILE A 287 12.59 -36.88 -6.25
C ILE A 287 11.59 -35.73 -6.17
N ILE A 288 11.98 -34.57 -6.70
CA ILE A 288 11.11 -33.40 -6.87
C ILE A 288 11.04 -33.14 -8.36
N ASN A 289 9.96 -33.57 -9.02
CA ASN A 289 9.75 -33.32 -10.45
C ASN A 289 8.70 -32.21 -10.68
N GLN A 290 9.19 -31.02 -11.00
CA GLN A 290 8.41 -29.86 -11.46
C GLN A 290 8.36 -29.74 -12.99
N GLY A 291 9.03 -30.66 -13.72
CA GLY A 291 9.03 -30.69 -15.17
C GLY A 291 7.79 -31.35 -15.75
N GLY A 292 6.82 -30.55 -16.22
CA GLY A 292 5.58 -31.04 -16.84
C GLY A 292 5.77 -31.77 -18.19
N ARG A 293 7.00 -31.95 -18.68
CA ARG A 293 7.32 -32.64 -19.95
C ARG A 293 8.27 -33.82 -19.79
N SER A 294 8.80 -34.08 -18.59
CA SER A 294 9.77 -35.15 -18.34
C SER A 294 9.30 -36.07 -17.21
N THR A 295 9.67 -37.35 -17.31
CA THR A 295 9.48 -38.35 -16.25
C THR A 295 10.83 -38.65 -15.62
N VAL A 296 10.88 -38.67 -14.28
CA VAL A 296 12.10 -38.99 -13.53
C VAL A 296 11.99 -40.39 -12.96
N VAL A 297 12.96 -41.23 -13.29
CA VAL A 297 13.06 -42.61 -12.78
C VAL A 297 14.39 -42.79 -12.06
N ALA A 298 14.33 -42.97 -10.74
CA ALA A 298 15.47 -43.34 -9.91
C ALA A 298 15.44 -44.85 -9.64
N ASN A 299 16.57 -45.54 -9.82
CA ASN A 299 16.67 -46.97 -9.57
C ASN A 299 17.95 -47.31 -8.80
N GLY A 300 17.82 -47.95 -7.63
CA GLY A 300 18.97 -48.42 -6.86
C GLY A 300 19.81 -47.32 -6.21
N LEU A 301 19.23 -46.14 -5.98
CA LEU A 301 19.94 -44.99 -5.40
C LEU A 301 19.74 -44.91 -3.89
N ASN A 302 20.78 -44.51 -3.17
CA ASN A 302 20.77 -44.35 -1.72
C ASN A 302 21.25 -42.94 -1.34
N ASP A 303 20.49 -42.26 -0.47
CA ASP A 303 20.81 -40.91 0.04
C ASP A 303 20.96 -39.84 -1.07
N ILE A 304 20.14 -39.90 -2.12
CA ILE A 304 20.20 -38.95 -3.25
C ILE A 304 18.99 -38.01 -3.24
N LEU A 305 19.24 -36.75 -3.58
CA LEU A 305 18.22 -35.75 -3.90
C LEU A 305 18.25 -35.45 -5.40
N ILE A 306 17.10 -35.59 -6.06
CA ILE A 306 16.90 -35.30 -7.47
C ILE A 306 15.86 -34.21 -7.60
N VAL A 307 16.22 -33.07 -8.19
CA VAL A 307 15.30 -31.96 -8.43
C VAL A 307 15.28 -31.65 -9.92
N ASN A 308 14.17 -31.92 -10.57
CA ASN A 308 13.96 -31.73 -12.00
C ASN A 308 12.99 -30.57 -12.25
N THR A 309 13.42 -29.62 -13.08
CA THR A 309 12.60 -28.53 -13.60
C THR A 309 12.47 -28.65 -15.12
N GLN A 310 11.84 -27.68 -15.78
CA GLN A 310 11.61 -27.74 -17.22
C GLN A 310 12.90 -27.62 -18.05
N ASP A 311 13.94 -26.99 -17.49
CA ASP A 311 15.20 -26.64 -18.15
C ASP A 311 16.46 -27.17 -17.44
N ALA A 312 16.39 -27.51 -16.16
CA ALA A 312 17.55 -27.95 -15.39
C ALA A 312 17.23 -29.09 -14.43
N VAL A 313 18.24 -29.92 -14.16
CA VAL A 313 18.19 -31.02 -13.19
C VAL A 313 19.36 -30.92 -12.22
N TYR A 314 19.06 -31.02 -10.93
CA TYR A 314 20.05 -31.25 -9.89
C TYR A 314 19.98 -32.69 -9.41
N VAL A 315 21.15 -33.31 -9.27
CA VAL A 315 21.31 -34.63 -8.65
C VAL A 315 22.48 -34.52 -7.68
N GLY A 316 22.23 -34.74 -6.41
CA GLY A 316 23.26 -34.64 -5.36
C GLY A 316 22.97 -35.56 -4.20
N LYS A 317 23.95 -35.71 -3.31
CA LYS A 317 23.74 -36.42 -2.04
C LYS A 317 22.85 -35.56 -1.13
N LYS A 318 21.91 -36.20 -0.43
CA LYS A 318 21.04 -35.51 0.52
C LYS A 318 21.85 -34.90 1.67
N GLY A 319 21.58 -33.63 1.98
CA GLY A 319 22.29 -32.87 3.02
C GLY A 319 23.52 -32.09 2.50
N GLU A 320 23.85 -32.19 1.21
CA GLU A 320 24.99 -31.51 0.59
C GLU A 320 24.55 -30.34 -0.32
N SER A 321 23.25 -29.95 -0.34
CA SER A 321 22.78 -28.86 -1.22
C SER A 321 23.41 -27.50 -0.89
N ASP A 322 23.94 -27.30 0.33
CA ASP A 322 24.67 -26.09 0.70
C ASP A 322 25.89 -25.82 -0.20
N ALA A 323 26.48 -26.88 -0.78
CA ALA A 323 27.59 -26.78 -1.73
C ALA A 323 27.18 -26.13 -3.07
N LEU A 324 25.87 -26.05 -3.40
CA LEU A 324 25.36 -25.41 -4.61
C LEU A 324 25.89 -23.99 -4.77
N LYS A 325 26.03 -23.26 -3.66
CA LYS A 325 26.57 -21.88 -3.69
C LYS A 325 27.99 -21.85 -4.26
N ASN A 326 28.83 -22.80 -3.88
CA ASN A 326 30.21 -22.89 -4.36
C ASN A 326 30.24 -23.44 -5.79
N ILE A 327 29.44 -24.46 -6.10
CA ILE A 327 29.33 -25.04 -7.45
C ILE A 327 28.97 -23.96 -8.47
N VAL A 328 27.97 -23.13 -8.14
CA VAL A 328 27.55 -22.00 -8.97
C VAL A 328 28.67 -20.97 -9.18
N GLN A 329 29.45 -20.67 -8.15
CA GLN A 329 30.56 -19.72 -8.24
C GLN A 329 31.72 -20.26 -9.10
N GLU A 330 32.02 -21.55 -8.99
CA GLU A 330 33.13 -22.20 -9.70
C GLU A 330 32.81 -22.52 -11.16
N ASN A 331 31.52 -22.46 -11.55
CA ASN A 331 31.05 -22.83 -12.89
C ASN A 331 30.30 -21.66 -13.57
N PRO A 332 31.00 -20.62 -14.02
CA PRO A 332 30.38 -19.41 -14.59
C PRO A 332 29.52 -19.67 -15.83
N GLN A 333 29.76 -20.76 -16.57
CA GLN A 333 28.90 -21.22 -17.66
C GLN A 333 27.47 -21.54 -17.23
N MET A 334 27.24 -21.81 -15.93
CA MET A 334 25.91 -22.01 -15.38
C MET A 334 25.09 -20.71 -15.28
N ARG A 335 25.71 -19.51 -15.44
CA ARG A 335 25.03 -18.21 -15.29
C ARG A 335 23.70 -18.13 -16.03
N THR A 336 23.65 -18.59 -17.27
CA THR A 336 22.44 -18.56 -18.09
C THR A 336 21.26 -19.30 -17.42
N PHE A 337 21.54 -20.40 -16.72
CA PHE A 337 20.55 -21.22 -15.99
C PHE A 337 20.30 -20.75 -14.54
N LEU A 338 21.00 -19.70 -14.09
CA LEU A 338 20.86 -19.13 -12.75
C LEU A 338 20.15 -17.79 -12.78
N GLU A 339 20.33 -17.03 -13.86
CA GLU A 339 19.86 -15.65 -13.96
C GLU A 339 18.39 -15.56 -14.38
N SER A 340 18.00 -16.28 -15.44
CA SER A 340 16.71 -16.09 -16.09
C SER A 340 15.75 -17.26 -15.83
N SER A 341 14.56 -16.92 -15.34
CA SER A 341 13.40 -17.81 -15.38
C SER A 341 12.82 -17.83 -16.80
N ARG A 342 12.20 -18.96 -17.18
CA ARG A 342 11.39 -19.03 -18.40
C ARG A 342 10.16 -18.13 -18.33
N ILE A 343 9.68 -17.84 -17.11
CA ILE A 343 8.54 -16.97 -16.88
C ILE A 343 9.03 -15.59 -16.44
N VAL A 344 8.65 -14.57 -17.19
CA VAL A 344 8.95 -13.17 -16.91
C VAL A 344 7.65 -12.45 -16.59
N TYR A 345 7.65 -11.72 -15.47
CA TYR A 345 6.49 -10.94 -15.02
C TYR A 345 6.67 -9.47 -15.40
N ARG A 346 5.56 -8.85 -15.84
CA ARG A 346 5.46 -7.46 -16.30
C ARG A 346 4.23 -6.79 -15.67
N ALA A 347 4.14 -5.48 -15.81
CA ALA A 347 3.02 -4.69 -15.30
C ALA A 347 1.65 -5.12 -15.89
N TRP A 348 1.66 -5.69 -17.10
CA TRP A 348 0.48 -6.15 -17.81
C TRP A 348 0.12 -7.62 -17.58
N GLY A 349 1.00 -8.40 -16.94
CA GLY A 349 0.85 -9.84 -16.77
C GLY A 349 2.19 -10.56 -16.81
N SER A 350 2.31 -11.59 -17.64
CA SER A 350 3.54 -12.38 -17.76
C SER A 350 3.69 -13.01 -19.13
N TYR A 351 4.91 -13.39 -19.50
CA TYR A 351 5.12 -14.33 -20.60
C TYR A 351 6.03 -15.49 -20.18
N GLU A 352 5.78 -16.66 -20.76
CA GLU A 352 6.58 -17.87 -20.64
C GLU A 352 7.30 -18.16 -21.96
N LEU A 353 8.63 -18.34 -21.91
CA LEU A 353 9.44 -18.74 -23.05
C LEU A 353 9.33 -20.26 -23.29
N LEU A 354 8.58 -20.62 -24.34
CA LEU A 354 8.32 -22.02 -24.70
C LEU A 354 9.46 -22.62 -25.52
N ALA A 355 10.03 -21.83 -26.44
CA ALA A 355 11.19 -22.17 -27.26
C ALA A 355 12.03 -20.93 -27.55
N ASP A 356 13.36 -21.11 -27.56
CA ASP A 356 14.34 -20.06 -27.80
C ASP A 356 15.43 -20.59 -28.72
N ASP A 357 15.48 -20.08 -29.94
CA ASP A 357 16.44 -20.43 -30.99
C ASP A 357 16.93 -19.14 -31.67
N PRO A 358 18.16 -19.09 -32.19
CA PRO A 358 18.63 -17.92 -32.93
C PRO A 358 17.71 -17.47 -34.08
N ALA A 359 16.97 -18.38 -34.70
CA ALA A 359 16.09 -18.07 -35.83
C ALA A 359 14.63 -17.75 -35.43
N PHE A 360 14.17 -18.22 -34.27
CA PHE A 360 12.79 -18.01 -33.83
C PHE A 360 12.63 -18.06 -32.32
N ARG A 361 11.60 -17.39 -31.82
CA ARG A 361 11.23 -17.42 -30.41
C ARG A 361 9.73 -17.67 -30.26
N VAL A 362 9.36 -18.54 -29.33
CA VAL A 362 7.94 -18.83 -29.04
C VAL A 362 7.63 -18.46 -27.60
N LYS A 363 6.67 -17.56 -27.41
CA LYS A 363 6.20 -17.13 -26.10
C LYS A 363 4.74 -17.49 -25.89
N ARG A 364 4.40 -17.84 -24.66
CA ARG A 364 3.02 -17.83 -24.15
C ARG A 364 2.84 -16.57 -23.34
N ILE A 365 2.13 -15.60 -23.88
CA ILE A 365 1.83 -14.32 -23.27
C ILE A 365 0.49 -14.40 -22.56
N GLN A 366 0.44 -13.92 -21.32
CA GLN A 366 -0.77 -13.79 -20.51
C GLN A 366 -0.93 -12.34 -20.07
N ILE A 367 -1.97 -11.67 -20.57
CA ILE A 367 -2.30 -10.28 -20.23
C ILE A 367 -3.50 -10.29 -19.29
N HIS A 368 -3.39 -9.65 -18.12
CA HIS A 368 -4.48 -9.58 -17.14
C HIS A 368 -5.63 -8.70 -17.63
N PRO A 369 -6.87 -8.92 -17.14
CA PRO A 369 -8.02 -8.07 -17.46
C PRO A 369 -7.72 -6.57 -17.29
N GLY A 370 -8.06 -5.77 -18.31
CA GLY A 370 -7.85 -4.32 -18.31
C GLY A 370 -6.39 -3.87 -18.39
N LYS A 371 -5.45 -4.75 -18.74
CA LYS A 371 -4.04 -4.40 -18.98
C LYS A 371 -3.71 -4.35 -20.47
N THR A 372 -2.67 -3.58 -20.78
CA THR A 372 -2.21 -3.30 -22.14
C THR A 372 -0.70 -3.51 -22.26
N ILE A 373 -0.28 -4.13 -23.36
CA ILE A 373 1.09 -4.03 -23.86
C ILE A 373 1.12 -2.81 -24.78
N TYR A 374 1.88 -1.79 -24.40
CA TYR A 374 1.93 -0.48 -25.04
C TYR A 374 2.40 -0.53 -26.50
N ALA A 375 2.07 0.52 -27.26
CA ALA A 375 2.47 0.61 -28.65
C ALA A 375 3.99 0.54 -28.82
N HIS A 376 4.44 -0.40 -29.64
CA HIS A 376 5.84 -0.59 -30.00
C HIS A 376 5.92 -1.19 -31.40
N SER A 377 7.12 -1.26 -31.94
CA SER A 377 7.42 -2.01 -33.16
C SER A 377 8.73 -2.76 -33.01
N HIS A 378 9.00 -3.65 -33.96
CA HIS A 378 10.20 -4.46 -33.99
C HIS A 378 11.01 -4.19 -35.23
N LYS A 379 12.32 -3.98 -35.06
CA LYS A 379 13.19 -3.59 -36.18
C LYS A 379 13.56 -4.78 -37.08
N TYR A 380 13.69 -5.97 -36.50
CA TYR A 380 14.35 -7.11 -37.15
C TYR A 380 13.56 -8.41 -37.06
N ARG A 381 12.33 -8.37 -36.54
CA ARG A 381 11.44 -9.53 -36.45
C ARG A 381 10.00 -9.19 -36.84
N SER A 382 9.35 -10.20 -37.38
CA SER A 382 7.89 -10.29 -37.50
C SER A 382 7.34 -11.16 -36.37
N GLU A 383 6.07 -10.99 -36.05
CA GLU A 383 5.38 -11.77 -35.03
C GLU A 383 4.07 -12.35 -35.55
N HIS A 384 3.80 -13.58 -35.14
CA HIS A 384 2.56 -14.28 -35.42
C HIS A 384 1.87 -14.60 -34.11
N TRP A 385 0.68 -14.03 -33.91
CA TRP A 385 -0.08 -14.16 -32.68
C TRP A 385 -1.30 -15.05 -32.89
N SER A 386 -1.45 -16.07 -32.06
CA SER A 386 -2.67 -16.88 -31.96
C SER A 386 -3.36 -16.62 -30.63
N LEU A 387 -4.59 -16.12 -30.66
CA LEU A 387 -5.38 -15.86 -29.45
C LEU A 387 -6.02 -17.17 -28.97
N VAL A 388 -5.59 -17.64 -27.79
CA VAL A 388 -6.01 -18.91 -27.21
C VAL A 388 -7.16 -18.76 -26.23
N SER A 389 -7.27 -17.60 -25.56
CA SER A 389 -8.33 -17.32 -24.59
C SER A 389 -8.48 -15.81 -24.36
N GLY A 390 -9.66 -15.36 -23.95
CA GLY A 390 -9.95 -13.95 -23.65
C GLY A 390 -10.38 -13.14 -24.87
N THR A 391 -10.50 -11.82 -24.66
CA THR A 391 -10.91 -10.86 -25.69
C THR A 391 -9.93 -9.70 -25.69
N ALA A 392 -9.37 -9.43 -26.86
CA ALA A 392 -8.37 -8.39 -27.07
C ALA A 392 -8.94 -7.25 -27.91
N ARG A 393 -8.48 -6.03 -27.64
CA ARG A 393 -8.44 -4.96 -28.62
C ARG A 393 -7.01 -4.83 -29.11
N ILE A 394 -6.79 -5.02 -30.41
CA ILE A 394 -5.46 -4.92 -31.02
C ILE A 394 -5.48 -3.76 -32.02
N GLU A 395 -4.46 -2.91 -31.95
CA GLU A 395 -4.26 -1.79 -32.87
C GLU A 395 -3.00 -2.07 -33.68
N LEU A 396 -3.08 -1.97 -35.02
CA LEU A 396 -1.99 -2.16 -35.98
C LEU A 396 -1.92 -0.91 -36.87
N ASP A 397 -0.79 -0.20 -36.85
CA ASP A 397 -0.56 1.06 -37.58
C ASP A 397 -1.70 2.10 -37.43
N GLY A 398 -2.33 2.14 -36.25
CA GLY A 398 -3.41 3.07 -35.91
C GLY A 398 -4.82 2.57 -36.25
N GLU A 399 -4.96 1.41 -36.90
CA GLU A 399 -6.25 0.76 -37.13
C GLU A 399 -6.54 -0.27 -36.02
N GLY A 400 -7.64 -0.08 -35.30
CA GLY A 400 -8.02 -0.92 -34.16
C GLY A 400 -9.17 -1.89 -34.45
N GLY A 401 -9.04 -3.12 -33.94
CA GLY A 401 -10.08 -4.16 -34.01
C GLY A 401 -10.26 -4.91 -32.69
N THR A 402 -11.40 -5.62 -32.55
CA THR A 402 -11.64 -6.55 -31.44
C THR A 402 -11.43 -7.98 -31.93
N TYR A 403 -10.68 -8.75 -31.15
CA TYR A 403 -10.26 -10.12 -31.45
C TYR A 403 -10.57 -11.03 -30.28
N GLY A 404 -10.94 -12.28 -30.56
CA GLY A 404 -11.29 -13.30 -29.59
C GLY A 404 -10.51 -14.60 -29.78
N MET A 405 -10.94 -15.62 -29.05
CA MET A 405 -10.36 -16.96 -29.15
C MET A 405 -10.46 -17.51 -30.58
N GLY A 406 -9.33 -18.01 -31.09
CA GLY A 406 -9.21 -18.57 -32.44
C GLY A 406 -8.75 -17.57 -33.50
N ASP A 407 -8.75 -16.27 -33.19
CA ASP A 407 -8.24 -15.26 -34.11
C ASP A 407 -6.72 -15.31 -34.20
N VAL A 408 -6.22 -14.91 -35.37
CA VAL A 408 -4.81 -14.88 -35.72
C VAL A 408 -4.45 -13.48 -36.18
N VAL A 409 -3.35 -12.95 -35.68
CA VAL A 409 -2.84 -11.62 -36.01
C VAL A 409 -1.39 -11.71 -36.44
N ASN A 410 -1.05 -11.03 -37.54
CA ASN A 410 0.32 -10.89 -38.01
C ASN A 410 0.80 -9.47 -37.74
N VAL A 411 1.99 -9.35 -37.17
CA VAL A 411 2.69 -8.10 -36.95
C VAL A 411 3.95 -8.13 -37.81
N GLU A 412 3.98 -7.30 -38.86
CA GLU A 412 5.12 -7.23 -39.76
C GLU A 412 6.27 -6.41 -39.15
N GLU A 413 7.47 -6.54 -39.71
CA GLU A 413 8.63 -5.73 -39.31
C GLU A 413 8.31 -4.22 -39.40
N ASN A 414 8.69 -3.47 -38.36
CA ASN A 414 8.46 -2.04 -38.18
C ASN A 414 6.99 -1.61 -38.03
N MET A 415 6.03 -2.54 -38.05
CA MET A 415 4.61 -2.25 -37.80
C MET A 415 4.40 -1.83 -36.34
N VAL A 416 3.79 -0.68 -36.12
CA VAL A 416 3.45 -0.23 -34.77
C VAL A 416 2.20 -0.97 -34.32
N HIS A 417 2.29 -1.64 -33.18
CA HIS A 417 1.20 -2.48 -32.69
C HIS A 417 1.02 -2.37 -31.19
N GLN A 418 -0.22 -2.57 -30.74
CA GLN A 418 -0.63 -2.51 -29.33
C GLN A 418 -1.69 -3.58 -29.06
N VAL A 419 -1.64 -4.21 -27.89
CA VAL A 419 -2.65 -5.21 -27.48
C VAL A 419 -3.18 -4.92 -26.08
N SER A 420 -4.50 -4.84 -25.96
CA SER A 420 -5.21 -4.59 -24.69
C SER A 420 -6.18 -5.71 -24.39
N ASN A 421 -6.17 -6.25 -23.17
CA ASN A 421 -7.18 -7.19 -22.72
C ASN A 421 -8.44 -6.42 -22.28
N ILE A 422 -9.48 -6.45 -23.10
CA ILE A 422 -10.77 -5.80 -22.82
C ILE A 422 -11.78 -6.77 -22.15
N GLY A 423 -11.41 -8.04 -21.99
CA GLY A 423 -12.24 -9.06 -21.37
C GLY A 423 -12.21 -9.06 -19.84
N MET A 424 -12.98 -9.96 -19.25
CA MET A 424 -13.05 -10.21 -17.79
C MET A 424 -12.15 -11.36 -17.32
N ILE A 425 -11.51 -12.07 -18.26
CA ILE A 425 -10.59 -13.18 -17.99
C ILE A 425 -9.21 -12.87 -18.59
N PRO A 426 -8.13 -13.54 -18.13
CA PRO A 426 -6.80 -13.37 -18.73
C PRO A 426 -6.81 -13.66 -20.23
N LEU A 427 -6.20 -12.77 -21.01
CA LEU A 427 -5.97 -12.91 -22.44
C LEU A 427 -4.71 -13.73 -22.64
N LEU A 428 -4.83 -14.85 -23.36
CA LEU A 428 -3.72 -15.75 -23.66
C LEU A 428 -3.37 -15.68 -25.14
N ILE A 429 -2.12 -15.34 -25.45
CA ILE A 429 -1.58 -15.26 -26.80
C ILE A 429 -0.40 -16.22 -26.90
N ILE A 430 -0.35 -17.03 -27.96
CA ILE A 430 0.88 -17.69 -28.38
C ILE A 430 1.51 -16.81 -29.45
N GLU A 431 2.67 -16.26 -29.14
CA GLU A 431 3.48 -15.44 -30.04
C GLU A 431 4.60 -16.29 -30.61
N VAL A 432 4.77 -16.25 -31.93
CA VAL A 432 5.92 -16.79 -32.65
C VAL A 432 6.63 -15.62 -33.33
N SER A 433 7.84 -15.31 -32.88
CA SER A 433 8.69 -14.28 -33.48
C SER A 433 9.73 -14.91 -34.40
N MET A 434 9.96 -14.33 -35.58
CA MET A 434 10.93 -14.79 -36.57
C MET A 434 11.65 -13.60 -37.21
N GLY A 435 12.96 -13.71 -37.43
CA GLY A 435 13.74 -12.63 -38.06
C GLY A 435 15.25 -12.74 -37.83
N GLU A 436 15.99 -11.70 -38.22
CA GLU A 436 17.45 -11.62 -38.04
C GLU A 436 17.84 -11.46 -36.56
N ASN A 437 16.95 -10.86 -35.76
CA ASN A 437 17.10 -10.73 -34.32
C ASN A 437 15.73 -10.88 -33.64
N VAL A 438 15.55 -11.96 -32.88
CA VAL A 438 14.30 -12.28 -32.17
C VAL A 438 14.38 -11.99 -30.66
N THR A 439 15.40 -11.25 -30.23
CA THR A 439 15.52 -10.84 -28.83
C THR A 439 14.80 -9.51 -28.57
N GLU A 440 14.69 -9.10 -27.30
CA GLU A 440 13.92 -7.91 -26.91
C GLU A 440 14.68 -6.59 -27.13
N ASP A 441 15.95 -6.65 -27.54
CA ASP A 441 16.78 -5.48 -27.82
C ASP A 441 16.45 -4.78 -29.15
N ASP A 442 15.63 -5.41 -29.99
CA ASP A 442 15.16 -4.86 -31.26
C ASP A 442 13.86 -4.02 -31.15
N MET A 443 13.27 -3.98 -29.95
CA MET A 443 12.03 -3.28 -29.68
C MET A 443 12.23 -1.76 -29.79
N ILE A 444 11.46 -1.14 -30.67
CA ILE A 444 11.40 0.31 -30.85
C ILE A 444 10.15 0.80 -30.12
N PRO A 445 10.28 1.55 -29.02
CA PRO A 445 9.12 2.13 -28.36
C PRO A 445 8.47 3.18 -29.28
N ALA A 446 7.15 3.13 -29.38
CA ALA A 446 6.36 4.21 -29.97
C ALA A 446 5.79 5.10 -28.87
N GLU A 447 5.44 6.36 -29.19
CA GLU A 447 4.69 7.19 -28.25
C GLU A 447 3.34 6.54 -27.98
N SER A 448 3.08 6.21 -26.72
CA SER A 448 1.78 5.74 -26.26
C SER A 448 1.51 6.25 -24.85
N LYS A 449 0.24 6.33 -24.48
CA LYS A 449 -0.21 6.64 -23.12
C LYS A 449 -0.94 5.42 -22.53
N ASP A 450 -1.01 5.35 -21.20
CA ASP A 450 -1.94 4.45 -20.50
C ASP A 450 -3.36 4.68 -21.07
N LEU A 451 -3.93 3.64 -21.68
CA LEU A 451 -5.34 3.66 -22.06
C LEU A 451 -6.17 3.53 -20.78
N THR A 452 -7.03 4.51 -20.53
CA THR A 452 -7.99 4.50 -19.43
C THR A 452 -9.09 3.48 -19.70
N GLU A 453 -9.86 3.12 -18.67
CA GLU A 453 -11.07 2.32 -18.87
C GLU A 453 -12.03 2.98 -19.87
N ALA A 454 -12.07 4.32 -19.91
CA ALA A 454 -12.80 5.07 -20.93
C ALA A 454 -12.22 4.89 -22.35
N ASP A 455 -10.90 4.98 -22.54
CA ASP A 455 -10.24 4.76 -23.83
C ASP A 455 -10.47 3.31 -24.34
N LEU A 456 -10.55 2.35 -23.41
CA LEU A 456 -10.82 0.93 -23.69
C LEU A 456 -12.31 0.62 -23.92
N GLY A 457 -13.22 1.59 -23.73
CA GLY A 457 -14.67 1.45 -23.96
C GLY A 457 -15.45 0.84 -22.79
N TYR A 458 -14.90 0.78 -21.59
CA TYR A 458 -15.63 0.37 -20.39
C TYR A 458 -16.61 1.47 -19.94
N GLN A 459 -17.79 1.07 -19.47
CA GLN A 459 -18.71 2.00 -18.81
C GLN A 459 -18.22 2.30 -17.39
N ILE A 460 -17.89 3.56 -17.13
CA ILE A 460 -17.56 4.05 -15.78
C ILE A 460 -18.83 4.04 -14.91
N GLU A 461 -18.73 3.57 -13.68
CA GLU A 461 -19.84 3.61 -12.73
C GLU A 461 -20.30 5.05 -12.51
N PRO A 462 -21.62 5.32 -12.49
CA PRO A 462 -22.12 6.68 -12.30
C PRO A 462 -21.84 7.22 -10.89
N TYR A 463 -21.58 6.37 -9.92
CA TYR A 463 -21.15 6.73 -8.57
C TYR A 463 -20.44 5.57 -7.88
N VAL A 464 -19.59 5.90 -6.92
CA VAL A 464 -18.98 4.95 -5.98
C VAL A 464 -19.05 5.48 -4.55
N LYS A 465 -19.35 4.62 -3.59
CA LYS A 465 -19.21 4.93 -2.15
C LYS A 465 -17.74 4.81 -1.75
N LEU A 466 -17.30 5.62 -0.80
CA LEU A 466 -15.93 5.57 -0.27
C LEU A 466 -15.93 5.18 1.21
N LEU A 467 -14.90 4.42 1.60
CA LEU A 467 -14.49 4.23 2.99
C LEU A 467 -13.36 5.22 3.31
N PRO A 468 -13.40 5.90 4.48
CA PRO A 468 -12.41 6.90 4.82
C PRO A 468 -11.09 6.30 5.31
N ALA A 469 -10.02 7.10 5.25
CA ALA A 469 -8.80 6.84 6.02
C ALA A 469 -8.87 7.53 7.40
N PHE A 470 -8.56 6.82 8.47
CA PHE A 470 -8.66 7.34 9.85
C PHE A 470 -7.30 7.82 10.39
N LYS A 471 -7.34 8.81 11.28
CA LYS A 471 -6.18 9.32 12.05
C LYS A 471 -6.52 9.39 13.54
N ASP A 472 -5.56 9.04 14.38
CA ASP A 472 -5.70 8.89 15.84
C ASP A 472 -4.88 9.95 16.61
N TYR A 473 -4.79 11.17 16.06
CA TYR A 473 -3.98 12.21 16.67
C TYR A 473 -4.35 12.47 18.14
N LEU A 474 -3.35 12.88 18.92
CA LEU A 474 -3.38 13.04 20.38
C LEU A 474 -4.56 13.89 20.91
N TRP A 475 -5.03 14.83 20.10
CA TRP A 475 -6.11 15.77 20.43
C TRP A 475 -7.52 15.23 20.11
N GLY A 476 -7.62 14.06 19.49
CA GLY A 476 -8.86 13.50 18.98
C GLY A 476 -9.83 13.01 20.05
N GLY A 477 -11.10 12.88 19.65
CA GLY A 477 -12.15 12.27 20.46
C GLY A 477 -12.67 10.94 19.91
N ASN A 478 -13.91 10.61 20.30
CA ASN A 478 -14.63 9.40 19.88
C ASN A 478 -15.97 9.67 19.20
N ARG A 479 -16.30 10.95 18.95
CA ARG A 479 -17.60 11.37 18.40
C ARG A 479 -17.81 10.83 16.99
N LEU A 480 -16.76 10.63 16.21
CA LEU A 480 -16.86 10.01 14.88
C LEU A 480 -17.35 8.54 14.98
N LYS A 481 -16.90 7.78 15.99
CA LYS A 481 -17.39 6.41 16.22
C LYS A 481 -18.82 6.43 16.73
N GLU A 482 -19.12 7.30 17.69
CA GLU A 482 -20.41 7.35 18.38
C GLU A 482 -21.55 7.90 17.52
N LEU A 483 -21.30 9.01 16.79
CA LEU A 483 -22.33 9.72 16.02
C LEU A 483 -22.46 9.21 14.58
N TYR A 484 -21.34 8.83 13.96
CA TYR A 484 -21.28 8.44 12.55
C TYR A 484 -20.98 6.95 12.34
N GLY A 485 -20.87 6.16 13.42
CA GLY A 485 -20.66 4.72 13.33
C GLY A 485 -19.36 4.33 12.64
N LYS A 486 -18.33 5.20 12.66
CA LYS A 486 -17.04 4.93 12.02
C LYS A 486 -16.39 3.68 12.61
N LYS A 487 -16.13 2.69 11.77
CA LYS A 487 -15.57 1.39 12.16
C LYS A 487 -14.06 1.39 11.97
N CYS A 488 -13.32 1.51 13.07
CA CYS A 488 -11.88 1.31 13.09
C CYS A 488 -11.41 0.80 14.46
N GLU A 489 -10.19 0.28 14.49
CA GLU A 489 -9.56 -0.30 15.69
C GLU A 489 -8.95 0.76 16.62
N TYR A 490 -8.95 2.05 16.23
CA TYR A 490 -8.37 3.10 17.04
C TYR A 490 -9.22 3.41 18.27
N ASP A 491 -8.54 3.65 19.41
CA ASP A 491 -9.15 4.10 20.67
C ASP A 491 -9.69 5.54 20.57
N ILE A 492 -9.09 6.33 19.68
CA ILE A 492 -9.39 7.73 19.38
C ILE A 492 -9.44 7.88 17.86
N VAL A 493 -10.43 8.61 17.34
CA VAL A 493 -10.53 8.95 15.92
C VAL A 493 -10.58 10.46 15.79
N ALA A 494 -9.40 11.06 15.61
CA ALA A 494 -9.21 12.50 15.47
C ALA A 494 -9.69 13.00 14.12
N GLU A 495 -9.33 12.29 13.04
CA GLU A 495 -9.75 12.63 11.68
C GLU A 495 -10.27 11.40 10.92
N SER A 496 -11.22 11.64 10.04
CA SER A 496 -11.73 10.68 9.07
C SER A 496 -11.72 11.33 7.69
N TRP A 497 -10.85 10.87 6.80
CA TRP A 497 -10.63 11.44 5.46
C TRP A 497 -11.61 10.81 4.48
N GLU A 498 -12.75 11.49 4.29
CA GLU A 498 -13.95 11.01 3.59
C GLU A 498 -13.80 10.97 2.07
N LEU A 499 -13.02 11.89 1.50
CA LEU A 499 -12.67 11.95 0.10
C LEU A 499 -11.19 12.30 0.01
N SER A 500 -10.35 11.30 -0.23
CA SER A 500 -8.90 11.49 -0.28
C SER A 500 -8.25 10.59 -1.31
N ALA A 501 -7.55 11.20 -2.25
CA ALA A 501 -6.50 10.55 -3.05
C ALA A 501 -5.10 10.93 -2.54
N HIS A 502 -5.01 11.56 -1.36
CA HIS A 502 -3.74 12.01 -0.80
C HIS A 502 -2.99 10.83 -0.20
N ALA A 503 -1.70 10.68 -0.53
CA ALA A 503 -0.92 9.50 -0.18
C ALA A 503 -0.77 9.25 1.32
N GLU A 504 -0.85 10.29 2.15
CA GLU A 504 -0.79 10.14 3.61
C GLU A 504 -2.05 9.49 4.19
N GLY A 505 -3.15 9.36 3.45
CA GLY A 505 -4.37 8.71 3.89
C GLY A 505 -5.38 8.64 2.76
N GLN A 506 -5.33 7.60 1.93
CA GLN A 506 -6.26 7.45 0.83
C GLN A 506 -7.59 6.82 1.28
N SER A 507 -8.70 7.34 0.77
CA SER A 507 -9.98 6.66 0.87
C SER A 507 -9.96 5.38 0.01
N MET A 508 -10.91 4.47 0.24
CA MET A 508 -11.03 3.22 -0.50
C MET A 508 -12.41 3.11 -1.14
N VAL A 509 -12.48 2.61 -2.37
CA VAL A 509 -13.74 2.37 -3.07
C VAL A 509 -14.51 1.24 -2.36
N ALA A 510 -15.75 1.52 -1.96
CA ALA A 510 -16.57 0.65 -1.12
C ALA A 510 -17.64 -0.14 -1.90
N SER A 511 -17.88 0.22 -3.17
CA SER A 511 -18.95 -0.31 -4.01
C SER A 511 -18.51 -0.43 -5.47
N GLY A 512 -19.33 -1.11 -6.30
CA GLY A 512 -19.06 -1.24 -7.73
C GLY A 512 -17.96 -2.24 -8.07
N ARG A 513 -17.48 -2.22 -9.31
CA ARG A 513 -16.47 -3.15 -9.86
C ARG A 513 -15.12 -3.00 -9.16
N HIS A 514 -14.83 -1.79 -8.68
CA HIS A 514 -13.55 -1.40 -8.10
C HIS A 514 -13.52 -1.46 -6.56
N LYS A 515 -14.48 -2.16 -5.94
CA LYS A 515 -14.52 -2.31 -4.47
C LYS A 515 -13.21 -2.88 -3.90
N GLY A 516 -12.68 -2.24 -2.86
CA GLY A 516 -11.43 -2.59 -2.18
C GLY A 516 -10.20 -1.84 -2.71
N MET A 517 -10.34 -1.12 -3.81
CA MET A 517 -9.27 -0.35 -4.44
C MET A 517 -9.05 1.00 -3.74
N LEU A 518 -7.80 1.48 -3.65
CA LEU A 518 -7.53 2.83 -3.19
C LEU A 518 -8.13 3.86 -4.16
N PHE A 519 -8.62 4.97 -3.64
CA PHE A 519 -9.33 5.96 -4.45
C PHE A 519 -8.43 6.60 -5.51
N GLY A 520 -7.15 6.84 -5.23
CA GLY A 520 -6.20 7.32 -6.24
C GLY A 520 -6.05 6.37 -7.43
N GLU A 521 -5.99 5.07 -7.18
CA GLU A 521 -5.91 4.03 -8.23
C GLU A 521 -7.17 3.99 -9.09
N TYR A 522 -8.32 4.14 -8.44
CA TYR A 522 -9.59 4.21 -9.14
C TYR A 522 -9.63 5.44 -10.06
N LEU A 523 -9.14 6.59 -9.59
CA LEU A 523 -9.04 7.81 -10.40
C LEU A 523 -8.09 7.64 -11.60
N ASP A 524 -6.96 6.95 -11.42
CA ASP A 524 -6.03 6.63 -12.51
C ASP A 524 -6.70 5.73 -13.56
N LYS A 525 -7.52 4.77 -13.14
CA LYS A 525 -8.25 3.84 -14.02
C LYS A 525 -9.35 4.51 -14.84
N ILE A 526 -10.17 5.34 -14.20
CA ILE A 526 -11.27 6.03 -14.90
C ILE A 526 -10.78 7.23 -15.72
N GLY A 527 -9.53 7.64 -15.55
CA GLY A 527 -8.93 8.74 -16.29
C GLY A 527 -9.29 10.12 -15.76
N LYS A 528 -8.40 11.08 -16.02
CA LYS A 528 -8.52 12.48 -15.56
C LYS A 528 -9.68 13.22 -16.25
N GLU A 529 -10.08 12.73 -17.41
CA GLU A 529 -11.27 13.19 -18.16
C GLU A 529 -12.54 13.04 -17.33
N SER A 530 -12.57 12.05 -16.45
CA SER A 530 -13.67 11.76 -15.52
C SER A 530 -13.72 12.72 -14.33
N TRP A 531 -12.75 13.63 -14.19
CA TRP A 531 -12.75 14.64 -13.13
C TRP A 531 -13.39 15.95 -13.58
N GLY A 532 -13.63 16.13 -14.89
CA GLY A 532 -14.13 17.37 -15.49
C GLY A 532 -13.01 18.30 -15.97
N TRP A 533 -13.35 19.23 -16.89
CA TRP A 533 -12.35 20.03 -17.59
C TRP A 533 -11.57 20.98 -16.67
N LYS A 534 -12.17 21.45 -15.57
CA LYS A 534 -11.50 22.34 -14.59
C LYS A 534 -10.36 21.65 -13.85
N CYS A 535 -10.40 20.33 -13.74
CA CYS A 535 -9.36 19.56 -13.06
C CYS A 535 -8.20 19.16 -13.98
N ARG A 536 -8.34 19.30 -15.31
CA ARG A 536 -7.31 18.91 -16.29
C ARG A 536 -5.93 19.56 -16.08
N PRO A 537 -5.80 20.84 -15.69
CA PRO A 537 -4.49 21.46 -15.47
C PRO A 537 -3.76 20.94 -14.21
N LEU A 538 -4.44 20.27 -13.29
CA LEU A 538 -3.90 19.94 -11.97
C LEU A 538 -3.22 18.57 -11.99
N ALA A 539 -1.98 18.45 -11.51
CA ALA A 539 -1.24 17.19 -11.54
C ALA A 539 -1.92 16.10 -10.68
N ASN A 540 -2.51 16.49 -9.56
CA ASN A 540 -3.12 15.59 -8.58
C ASN A 540 -4.62 15.90 -8.41
N PHE A 541 -5.36 14.95 -7.83
CA PHE A 541 -6.75 15.15 -7.45
C PHE A 541 -6.86 16.36 -6.49
N PRO A 542 -7.81 17.30 -6.73
CA PRO A 542 -7.69 18.65 -6.20
C PRO A 542 -8.19 18.88 -4.78
N ILE A 543 -9.07 18.02 -4.27
CA ILE A 543 -9.79 18.25 -3.01
C ILE A 543 -9.54 17.11 -2.03
N LEU A 544 -9.41 17.45 -0.76
CA LEU A 544 -9.46 16.54 0.38
C LEU A 544 -10.61 16.97 1.30
N ILE A 545 -11.48 16.03 1.69
CA ILE A 545 -12.57 16.29 2.64
C ILE A 545 -12.43 15.40 3.86
N LYS A 546 -12.61 15.98 5.04
CA LYS A 546 -12.45 15.29 6.33
C LYS A 546 -13.56 15.60 7.29
N PHE A 547 -13.84 14.67 8.19
CA PHE A 547 -14.39 14.99 9.50
C PHE A 547 -13.27 15.08 10.54
N ILE A 548 -13.35 16.08 11.42
CA ILE A 548 -12.38 16.32 12.50
C ILE A 548 -13.12 16.40 13.82
N ASP A 549 -12.75 15.53 14.76
CA ASP A 549 -13.26 15.52 16.14
C ASP A 549 -12.20 16.04 17.10
N SER A 550 -12.24 17.34 17.35
CA SER A 550 -11.33 18.07 18.21
C SER A 550 -11.81 17.98 19.66
N LYS A 551 -11.36 16.96 20.40
CA LYS A 551 -11.61 16.87 21.85
C LYS A 551 -10.75 17.86 22.62
N GLU A 552 -9.48 17.97 22.25
CA GLU A 552 -8.55 19.00 22.74
C GLU A 552 -8.15 19.94 21.61
N SER A 553 -7.67 21.14 21.95
CA SER A 553 -7.23 22.12 20.94
C SER A 553 -6.13 21.57 20.02
N LEU A 554 -6.29 21.71 18.72
CA LEU A 554 -5.25 21.45 17.74
C LEU A 554 -4.11 22.47 17.88
N SER A 555 -2.94 22.12 17.33
CA SER A 555 -1.82 23.05 17.27
C SER A 555 -2.18 24.36 16.57
N VAL A 556 -1.54 25.44 17.01
CA VAL A 556 -1.49 26.68 16.24
C VAL A 556 -0.58 26.46 15.04
N GLN A 557 -1.12 26.70 13.85
CA GLN A 557 -0.47 26.35 12.59
C GLN A 557 -0.78 27.35 11.49
N VAL A 558 -0.04 27.23 10.40
CA VAL A 558 -0.23 27.99 9.17
C VAL A 558 0.04 27.09 7.97
N HIS A 559 -0.63 27.38 6.87
CA HIS A 559 -0.53 26.64 5.62
C HIS A 559 0.07 27.52 4.53
N PRO A 560 1.01 27.01 3.71
CA PRO A 560 1.53 27.73 2.56
C PRO A 560 0.50 27.86 1.43
N ASP A 561 0.77 28.80 0.52
CA ASP A 561 0.09 28.88 -0.77
C ASP A 561 0.70 27.89 -1.79
N ASP A 562 0.14 27.88 -3.00
CA ASP A 562 0.59 26.95 -4.06
C ASP A 562 2.04 27.21 -4.49
N GLU A 563 2.49 28.47 -4.53
CA GLU A 563 3.85 28.83 -4.97
C GLU A 563 4.90 28.30 -3.99
N TYR A 564 4.75 28.60 -2.69
CA TYR A 564 5.68 28.14 -1.67
C TYR A 564 5.65 26.61 -1.52
N ALA A 565 4.46 26.01 -1.54
CA ALA A 565 4.31 24.56 -1.37
C ALA A 565 4.93 23.76 -2.53
N LEU A 566 4.74 24.21 -3.78
CA LEU A 566 5.32 23.52 -4.94
C LEU A 566 6.85 23.61 -4.93
N GLU A 567 7.40 24.76 -4.52
CA GLU A 567 8.85 24.96 -4.44
C GLU A 567 9.49 24.16 -3.28
N LYS A 568 8.88 24.18 -2.08
CA LYS A 568 9.51 23.67 -0.85
C LYS A 568 9.09 22.25 -0.47
N GLU A 569 7.91 21.81 -0.90
CA GLU A 569 7.31 20.54 -0.47
C GLU A 569 6.95 19.63 -1.64
N SER A 570 6.97 20.14 -2.89
CA SER A 570 6.48 19.42 -4.07
C SER A 570 5.00 19.01 -3.96
N GLU A 571 4.20 19.81 -3.25
CA GLU A 571 2.75 19.65 -3.08
C GLU A 571 2.03 20.97 -3.40
N TYR A 572 0.70 20.91 -3.54
CA TYR A 572 -0.11 22.13 -3.65
C TYR A 572 -0.26 22.81 -2.28
N GLY A 573 -0.63 24.08 -2.32
CA GLY A 573 -0.96 24.85 -1.12
C GLY A 573 -2.21 24.31 -0.43
N LYS A 574 -2.55 24.92 0.70
CA LYS A 574 -3.68 24.45 1.51
C LYS A 574 -4.57 25.61 1.96
N ASN A 575 -5.55 25.92 1.12
CA ASN A 575 -6.73 26.68 1.47
C ASN A 575 -7.84 25.72 1.94
N GLU A 576 -8.61 26.14 2.93
CA GLU A 576 -9.60 25.27 3.58
C GLU A 576 -10.87 26.02 4.00
N MET A 577 -11.93 25.26 4.18
CA MET A 577 -13.21 25.69 4.72
C MET A 577 -13.67 24.72 5.80
N TRP A 578 -14.14 25.26 6.90
CA TRP A 578 -14.71 24.49 8.02
C TRP A 578 -16.20 24.75 8.14
N TYR A 579 -16.99 23.68 8.11
CA TYR A 579 -18.38 23.68 8.51
C TYR A 579 -18.53 23.02 9.88
N VAL A 580 -19.05 23.76 10.87
CA VAL A 580 -19.19 23.25 12.24
C VAL A 580 -20.40 22.32 12.32
N LEU A 581 -20.13 21.02 12.41
CA LEU A 581 -21.15 19.98 12.56
C LEU A 581 -21.74 19.99 13.96
N ASP A 582 -20.88 20.19 14.97
CA ASP A 582 -21.28 20.40 16.35
C ASP A 582 -20.19 21.11 17.17
N ALA A 583 -20.58 21.74 18.28
CA ALA A 583 -19.66 22.42 19.19
C ALA A 583 -20.19 22.40 20.63
N GLU A 584 -19.32 22.13 21.60
CA GLU A 584 -19.61 22.29 23.01
C GLU A 584 -19.79 23.78 23.38
N PRO A 585 -20.49 24.08 24.50
CA PRO A 585 -20.55 25.45 25.01
C PRO A 585 -19.15 26.05 25.19
N ASP A 586 -18.99 27.33 24.86
CA ASP A 586 -17.74 28.09 24.95
C ASP A 586 -16.58 27.61 24.04
N SER A 587 -16.83 26.63 23.15
CA SER A 587 -15.87 26.26 22.12
C SER A 587 -15.52 27.44 21.21
N TYR A 588 -14.29 27.44 20.72
CA TYR A 588 -13.74 28.53 19.92
C TYR A 588 -12.71 28.04 18.90
N ILE A 589 -12.44 28.86 17.90
CA ILE A 589 -11.29 28.71 17.01
C ILE A 589 -10.34 29.90 17.16
N TYR A 590 -9.07 29.69 16.82
CA TYR A 590 -8.17 30.78 16.48
C TYR A 590 -8.15 30.95 14.96
N CYS A 591 -8.35 32.17 14.47
CA CYS A 591 -8.38 32.46 13.04
C CYS A 591 -7.81 33.84 12.75
N GLY A 592 -6.52 33.89 12.41
CA GLY A 592 -5.75 35.11 12.20
C GLY A 592 -5.22 35.74 13.48
N PHE A 593 -4.48 36.83 13.31
CA PHE A 593 -4.10 37.71 14.41
C PHE A 593 -5.22 38.71 14.72
N ARG A 594 -5.37 39.09 16.00
CA ARG A 594 -6.38 40.09 16.41
C ARG A 594 -6.00 41.53 16.06
N ARG A 595 -4.73 41.74 15.70
CA ARG A 595 -4.13 43.01 15.28
C ARG A 595 -2.95 42.70 14.36
N GLU A 596 -2.42 43.73 13.73
CA GLU A 596 -1.14 43.62 13.03
C GLU A 596 0.00 43.29 14.02
N VAL A 597 0.89 42.38 13.60
CA VAL A 597 2.04 41.88 14.37
C VAL A 597 3.30 41.90 13.51
N SER A 598 4.49 41.83 14.10
CA SER A 598 5.73 41.60 13.35
C SER A 598 6.18 40.15 13.45
N ARG A 599 7.00 39.69 12.49
CA ARG A 599 7.60 38.35 12.55
C ARG A 599 8.39 38.12 13.84
N ASP A 600 9.16 39.13 14.26
CA ASP A 600 9.94 39.11 15.51
C ASP A 600 9.03 38.99 16.75
N GLU A 601 7.88 39.68 16.76
CA GLU A 601 6.91 39.55 17.85
C GLU A 601 6.38 38.12 17.92
N VAL A 602 5.96 37.54 16.80
CA VAL A 602 5.43 36.17 16.74
C VAL A 602 6.49 35.16 17.21
N GLU A 603 7.71 35.25 16.69
CA GLU A 603 8.79 34.34 17.06
C GLU A 603 9.11 34.42 18.56
N LYS A 604 9.16 35.64 19.12
CA LYS A 604 9.36 35.83 20.57
C LYS A 604 8.21 35.22 21.37
N ARG A 605 6.96 35.46 20.97
CA ARG A 605 5.77 34.92 21.65
C ARG A 605 5.71 33.40 21.59
N ILE A 606 6.19 32.77 20.52
CA ILE A 606 6.32 31.30 20.45
C ILE A 606 7.33 30.80 21.48
N ARG A 607 8.53 31.43 21.53
CA ARG A 607 9.57 31.08 22.53
C ARG A 607 9.07 31.24 23.97
N ASP A 608 8.28 32.28 24.20
CA ASP A 608 7.72 32.61 25.51
C ASP A 608 6.42 31.84 25.83
N ASN A 609 5.93 30.97 24.92
CA ASN A 609 4.65 30.24 25.03
C ASN A 609 3.41 31.13 25.21
N THR A 610 3.42 32.32 24.61
CA THR A 610 2.34 33.33 24.72
C THR A 610 1.75 33.72 23.35
N VAL A 611 1.98 32.92 22.31
CA VAL A 611 1.50 33.22 20.95
C VAL A 611 -0.03 33.29 20.86
N THR A 612 -0.76 32.54 21.69
CA THR A 612 -2.23 32.58 21.72
C THR A 612 -2.79 33.93 22.15
N ASP A 613 -2.03 34.75 22.87
CA ASP A 613 -2.47 36.06 23.36
C ASP A 613 -2.69 37.08 22.24
N ILE A 614 -2.06 36.85 21.08
CA ILE A 614 -2.13 37.74 19.91
C ILE A 614 -3.03 37.18 18.79
N LEU A 615 -3.56 35.97 18.97
CA LEU A 615 -4.49 35.36 18.02
C LEU A 615 -5.90 35.92 18.19
N ASN A 616 -6.63 35.93 17.08
CA ASN A 616 -8.05 36.25 17.05
C ASN A 616 -8.85 35.02 17.49
N LYS A 617 -9.46 35.08 18.68
CA LYS A 617 -10.26 34.00 19.27
C LYS A 617 -11.74 34.21 18.93
N VAL A 618 -12.32 33.28 18.17
CA VAL A 618 -13.68 33.39 17.63
C VAL A 618 -14.56 32.29 18.25
N PRO A 619 -15.64 32.63 18.98
CA PRO A 619 -16.61 31.65 19.45
C PRO A 619 -17.28 30.90 18.29
N VAL A 620 -17.53 29.61 18.46
CA VAL A 620 -18.17 28.79 17.43
C VAL A 620 -19.50 28.21 17.87
N SER A 621 -20.39 27.95 16.91
CA SER A 621 -21.64 27.24 17.11
C SER A 621 -21.96 26.35 15.91
N ARG A 622 -22.79 25.32 16.13
CA ARG A 622 -23.26 24.43 15.05
C ARG A 622 -23.83 25.23 13.88
N GLY A 623 -23.38 24.90 12.67
CA GLY A 623 -23.79 25.55 11.43
C GLY A 623 -23.02 26.82 11.06
N ASP A 624 -22.04 27.24 11.88
CA ASP A 624 -21.06 28.26 11.50
C ASP A 624 -20.15 27.76 10.37
N ILE A 625 -19.67 28.70 9.56
CA ILE A 625 -18.79 28.47 8.41
C ILE A 625 -17.59 29.39 8.51
N TYR A 626 -16.39 28.84 8.31
CA TYR A 626 -15.13 29.58 8.32
C TYR A 626 -14.32 29.23 7.08
N PHE A 627 -13.97 30.23 6.28
CA PHE A 627 -12.97 30.07 5.21
C PHE A 627 -11.60 30.49 5.75
N ILE A 628 -10.58 29.69 5.51
CA ILE A 628 -9.22 29.90 6.01
C ILE A 628 -8.27 29.96 4.79
N PRO A 629 -7.90 31.17 4.34
CA PRO A 629 -6.91 31.33 3.28
C PRO A 629 -5.53 30.85 3.72
N SER A 630 -4.72 30.34 2.78
CA SER A 630 -3.30 30.09 3.01
C SER A 630 -2.60 31.34 3.57
N GLY A 631 -1.62 31.13 4.46
CA GLY A 631 -0.94 32.18 5.23
C GLY A 631 -1.67 32.61 6.51
N THR A 632 -2.93 32.26 6.70
CA THR A 632 -3.67 32.58 7.94
C THR A 632 -3.18 31.69 9.09
N VAL A 633 -2.70 32.27 10.19
CA VAL A 633 -2.40 31.51 11.42
C VAL A 633 -3.70 31.12 12.12
N HIS A 634 -3.93 29.84 12.36
CA HIS A 634 -5.20 29.33 12.88
C HIS A 634 -5.03 28.09 13.76
N ALA A 635 -6.09 27.73 14.49
CA ALA A 635 -6.22 26.46 15.21
C ALA A 635 -7.69 26.16 15.52
N ILE A 636 -8.04 24.88 15.53
CA ILE A 636 -9.34 24.41 16.04
C ILE A 636 -9.23 24.21 17.56
N GLY A 637 -10.13 24.81 18.34
CA GLY A 637 -10.19 24.60 19.79
C GLY A 637 -10.85 23.27 20.17
N GLY A 638 -10.78 22.90 21.45
CA GLY A 638 -11.43 21.69 21.96
C GLY A 638 -12.96 21.77 21.97
N GLY A 639 -13.60 20.60 21.93
CA GLY A 639 -15.05 20.42 21.94
C GLY A 639 -15.74 20.61 20.58
N ILE A 640 -14.99 20.61 19.47
CA ILE A 640 -15.53 20.96 18.14
C ILE A 640 -15.51 19.74 17.20
N LEU A 641 -16.63 19.49 16.53
CA LEU A 641 -16.75 18.55 15.42
C LEU A 641 -16.99 19.31 14.12
N ILE A 642 -16.12 19.15 13.12
CA ILE A 642 -16.24 19.86 11.83
C ILE A 642 -16.18 18.93 10.62
N CYS A 643 -16.74 19.42 9.51
CA CYS A 643 -16.42 18.97 8.16
C CYS A 643 -15.44 19.98 7.55
N GLU A 644 -14.22 19.54 7.27
CA GLU A 644 -13.16 20.33 6.63
C GLU A 644 -13.10 19.97 5.14
N ILE A 645 -13.21 20.99 4.28
CA ILE A 645 -13.02 20.87 2.83
C ILE A 645 -11.82 21.72 2.45
N GLN A 646 -10.81 21.10 1.85
CA GLN A 646 -9.54 21.74 1.57
C GLN A 646 -8.99 21.34 0.21
N GLN A 647 -7.99 22.10 -0.28
CA GLN A 647 -7.10 21.57 -1.32
C GLN A 647 -6.47 20.25 -0.85
N SER A 648 -6.19 19.34 -1.78
CA SER A 648 -5.55 18.05 -1.48
C SER A 648 -4.07 18.24 -1.10
N SER A 649 -3.81 18.57 0.16
CA SER A 649 -2.49 18.86 0.72
C SER A 649 -2.47 18.54 2.22
N ALA A 650 -1.38 17.93 2.69
CA ALA A 650 -1.13 17.73 4.13
C ALA A 650 -0.16 18.78 4.71
N CYS A 651 0.30 19.73 3.88
CA CYS A 651 1.34 20.68 4.27
C CYS A 651 0.91 21.59 5.43
N THR A 652 1.56 21.41 6.59
CA THR A 652 1.21 22.09 7.83
C THR A 652 2.46 22.57 8.57
N TYR A 653 2.59 23.88 8.77
CA TYR A 653 3.67 24.45 9.57
C TYR A 653 3.17 24.83 10.95
N ARG A 654 3.64 24.08 11.95
CA ARG A 654 3.24 24.23 13.35
C ARG A 654 4.04 25.34 14.05
N LEU A 655 3.34 26.31 14.63
CA LEU A 655 3.94 27.37 15.44
C LEU A 655 3.96 27.00 16.93
N TYR A 656 2.90 26.37 17.42
CA TYR A 656 2.75 26.08 18.85
C TYR A 656 1.84 24.88 19.10
N ASP A 657 2.16 24.11 20.15
CA ASP A 657 1.47 22.85 20.47
C ASP A 657 1.14 22.66 21.96
N TYR A 658 1.05 23.76 22.71
CA TYR A 658 0.73 23.75 24.15
C TYR A 658 1.72 22.98 25.02
N GLY A 659 2.96 22.77 24.54
CA GLY A 659 3.95 21.95 25.25
C GLY A 659 3.49 20.51 25.45
N ARG A 660 2.58 20.01 24.61
CA ARG A 660 2.09 18.62 24.70
C ARG A 660 3.20 17.64 24.35
N LYS A 661 3.21 16.55 25.10
CA LYS A 661 4.07 15.40 24.85
C LYS A 661 3.24 14.23 24.37
N ASP A 662 3.79 13.46 23.45
CA ASP A 662 3.21 12.18 23.06
C ASP A 662 3.28 11.16 24.23
N ARG A 663 2.69 9.97 24.04
CA ARG A 663 2.74 8.87 25.03
C ARG A 663 4.16 8.40 25.37
N PHE A 664 5.15 8.83 24.59
CA PHE A 664 6.56 8.51 24.73
C PHE A 664 7.37 9.64 25.39
N GLY A 665 6.73 10.76 25.73
CA GLY A 665 7.36 11.92 26.36
C GLY A 665 8.04 12.89 25.38
N ASN A 666 7.89 12.71 24.07
CA ASN A 666 8.46 13.61 23.05
C ASN A 666 7.51 14.76 22.71
N TYR A 667 8.07 15.94 22.45
CA TYR A 667 7.32 17.06 21.86
C TYR A 667 7.11 16.83 20.36
N ARG A 668 5.99 17.31 19.82
CA ARG A 668 5.78 17.37 18.36
C ARG A 668 6.67 18.44 17.73
N GLU A 669 7.08 18.19 16.50
CA GLU A 669 7.89 19.13 15.72
C GLU A 669 7.15 20.46 15.50
N LEU A 670 7.89 21.55 15.70
CA LEU A 670 7.51 22.91 15.36
C LEU A 670 8.31 23.34 14.13
N HIS A 671 7.66 24.06 13.22
CA HIS A 671 8.19 24.43 11.90
C HIS A 671 8.42 25.93 11.82
N ILE A 672 9.09 26.50 12.83
CA ILE A 672 9.08 27.95 13.08
C ILE A 672 9.56 28.75 11.87
N GLY A 673 10.70 28.39 11.27
CA GLY A 673 11.22 29.10 10.08
C GLY A 673 10.22 29.11 8.92
N LYS A 674 9.73 27.93 8.51
CA LYS A 674 8.75 27.80 7.42
C LYS A 674 7.43 28.52 7.74
N ALA A 675 6.96 28.46 8.99
CA ALA A 675 5.76 29.15 9.41
C ALA A 675 5.89 30.68 9.30
N LEU A 676 7.05 31.23 9.73
CA LEU A 676 7.33 32.67 9.64
C LEU A 676 7.43 33.15 8.19
N ASP A 677 7.90 32.30 7.27
CA ASP A 677 8.01 32.63 5.85
C ASP A 677 6.64 32.89 5.22
N VAL A 678 5.64 32.08 5.56
CA VAL A 678 4.34 32.05 4.86
C VAL A 678 3.21 32.74 5.60
N MET A 679 3.36 33.05 6.89
CA MET A 679 2.28 33.66 7.67
C MET A 679 1.97 35.10 7.23
N ASP A 680 0.68 35.41 7.16
CA ASP A 680 0.19 36.78 7.03
C ASP A 680 0.13 37.43 8.42
N CYS A 681 0.89 38.52 8.59
CA CYS A 681 1.00 39.26 9.85
C CYS A 681 -0.11 40.29 10.05
N ARG A 682 -1.01 40.46 9.07
CA ARG A 682 -2.15 41.36 9.15
C ARG A 682 -3.29 40.71 9.95
N PRO A 683 -4.18 41.51 10.57
CA PRO A 683 -5.35 40.96 11.22
C PRO A 683 -6.27 40.29 10.18
N TYR A 684 -6.84 39.16 10.55
CA TYR A 684 -7.83 38.46 9.74
C TYR A 684 -9.10 38.24 10.56
N THR A 685 -10.24 38.62 9.99
CA THR A 685 -11.56 38.33 10.54
C THR A 685 -12.23 37.36 9.57
N PRO A 686 -12.49 36.10 9.98
CA PRO A 686 -13.15 35.16 9.09
C PRO A 686 -14.53 35.70 8.70
N GLN A 687 -14.81 35.68 7.40
CA GLN A 687 -16.11 36.10 6.89
C GLN A 687 -17.13 35.05 7.31
N LYS A 688 -18.06 35.40 8.21
CA LYS A 688 -19.31 34.63 8.34
C LYS A 688 -20.10 34.85 7.06
N LEU A 689 -20.04 33.88 6.15
CA LEU A 689 -20.82 33.91 4.93
C LEU A 689 -22.31 33.86 5.30
N GLU A 690 -22.99 35.00 5.22
CA GLU A 690 -24.44 35.05 5.14
C GLU A 690 -24.83 34.46 3.78
N ALA A 691 -24.94 33.13 3.75
CA ALA A 691 -25.26 32.40 2.55
C ALA A 691 -26.75 32.52 2.25
N GLU A 692 -27.06 33.02 1.06
CA GLU A 692 -28.41 32.97 0.50
C GLU A 692 -28.91 31.52 0.54
N THR A 693 -30.10 31.34 1.10
CA THR A 693 -30.76 30.05 1.21
C THR A 693 -31.79 29.93 0.12
N GLU A 694 -31.66 28.92 -0.74
CA GLU A 694 -32.60 28.64 -1.81
C GLU A 694 -33.56 27.53 -1.36
N LYS A 695 -34.86 27.69 -1.64
CA LYS A 695 -35.87 26.69 -1.34
C LYS A 695 -36.36 26.03 -2.63
N GLY A 696 -36.07 24.74 -2.77
CA GLY A 696 -36.75 23.87 -3.72
C GLY A 696 -38.08 23.37 -3.15
N GLU A 697 -38.79 22.54 -3.92
CA GLU A 697 -40.08 21.99 -3.47
C GLU A 697 -39.94 21.06 -2.26
N GLN A 698 -38.88 20.26 -2.22
CA GLN A 698 -38.65 19.22 -1.20
C GLN A 698 -37.24 19.28 -0.59
N TYR A 699 -36.53 20.39 -0.80
CA TYR A 699 -35.22 20.62 -0.21
C TYR A 699 -34.93 22.11 0.03
N GLU A 700 -33.99 22.39 0.93
CA GLU A 700 -33.41 23.70 1.17
C GLU A 700 -31.90 23.62 0.88
N SER A 701 -31.33 24.61 0.19
CA SER A 701 -29.89 24.67 -0.09
C SER A 701 -29.26 25.92 0.51
N ARG A 702 -28.03 25.79 1.01
CA ARG A 702 -27.23 26.90 1.56
C ARG A 702 -25.80 26.78 1.06
N ARG A 703 -25.32 27.78 0.30
CA ARG A 703 -23.94 27.80 -0.19
C ARG A 703 -22.95 27.99 0.96
N LEU A 704 -22.12 26.99 1.24
CA LEU A 704 -21.12 27.06 2.31
C LEU A 704 -19.88 27.83 1.87
N CYS A 705 -19.40 27.58 0.65
CA CYS A 705 -18.19 28.22 0.13
C CYS A 705 -18.26 28.35 -1.39
N CYS A 706 -17.63 29.38 -1.93
CA CYS A 706 -17.35 29.54 -3.35
C CYS A 706 -16.02 30.28 -3.47
N CYS A 707 -14.93 29.55 -3.65
CA CYS A 707 -13.59 30.10 -3.78
C CYS A 707 -12.96 29.69 -5.12
N LYS A 708 -11.70 30.08 -5.33
CA LYS A 708 -10.91 29.70 -6.53
C LYS A 708 -10.82 28.18 -6.73
N TYR A 709 -10.89 27.40 -5.65
CA TYR A 709 -10.52 25.99 -5.63
C TYR A 709 -11.73 25.03 -5.62
N PHE A 710 -12.83 25.45 -5.01
CA PHE A 710 -14.02 24.62 -4.87
C PHE A 710 -15.27 25.44 -4.52
N ILE A 711 -16.42 24.82 -4.77
CA ILE A 711 -17.75 25.26 -4.35
C ILE A 711 -18.36 24.15 -3.50
N SER A 712 -18.89 24.52 -2.33
CA SER A 712 -19.58 23.59 -1.43
C SER A 712 -20.96 24.12 -1.07
N VAL A 713 -21.96 23.26 -1.14
CA VAL A 713 -23.37 23.58 -0.86
C VAL A 713 -23.94 22.55 0.10
N LEU A 714 -24.57 23.01 1.18
CA LEU A 714 -25.34 22.17 2.09
C LEU A 714 -26.77 22.06 1.55
N TYR A 715 -27.27 20.84 1.42
CA TYR A 715 -28.66 20.56 1.11
C TYR A 715 -29.32 19.85 2.28
N ARG A 716 -30.50 20.33 2.67
CA ARG A 716 -31.42 19.66 3.60
C ARG A 716 -32.60 19.14 2.82
N ILE A 717 -32.70 17.82 2.67
CA ILE A 717 -33.64 17.16 1.78
C ILE A 717 -34.72 16.49 2.64
N LYS A 718 -35.99 16.72 2.29
CA LYS A 718 -37.17 16.10 2.92
C LYS A 718 -38.12 15.61 1.83
N GLY A 719 -37.69 14.57 1.12
CA GLY A 719 -38.35 14.08 -0.08
C GLY A 719 -37.31 13.81 -1.15
N GLU A 720 -37.33 14.58 -2.23
CA GLU A 720 -36.51 14.38 -3.41
C GLU A 720 -35.76 15.65 -3.83
N MET A 721 -34.55 15.47 -4.32
CA MET A 721 -33.74 16.52 -4.93
C MET A 721 -33.05 15.98 -6.17
N GLU A 722 -33.05 16.78 -7.24
CA GLU A 722 -32.25 16.50 -8.43
C GLU A 722 -30.92 17.24 -8.36
N LEU A 723 -29.84 16.49 -8.53
CA LEU A 723 -28.51 17.05 -8.76
C LEU A 723 -28.29 17.11 -10.26
N ALA A 724 -28.36 18.32 -10.80
CA ALA A 724 -28.03 18.58 -12.19
C ALA A 724 -26.58 18.19 -12.48
N PHE A 725 -26.37 17.62 -13.65
CA PHE A 725 -25.02 17.27 -14.11
C PHE A 725 -24.17 18.52 -14.33
N SER A 726 -22.85 18.36 -14.23
CA SER A 726 -21.89 19.39 -14.62
C SER A 726 -20.76 18.74 -15.37
N GLU A 727 -20.51 19.21 -16.59
CA GLU A 727 -19.33 18.80 -17.35
C GLU A 727 -18.03 19.41 -16.80
N GLU A 728 -18.14 20.39 -15.91
CA GLU A 728 -17.01 21.18 -15.42
C GLU A 728 -16.14 20.43 -14.43
N SER A 729 -16.75 19.60 -13.58
CA SER A 729 -16.09 18.92 -12.47
C SER A 729 -16.84 17.65 -12.07
N PHE A 730 -16.14 16.73 -11.39
CA PHE A 730 -16.75 15.68 -10.58
C PHE A 730 -17.64 16.28 -9.47
N THR A 731 -18.42 15.43 -8.82
CA THR A 731 -19.21 15.81 -7.65
C THR A 731 -18.91 14.89 -6.47
N SER A 732 -18.63 15.47 -5.31
CA SER A 732 -18.58 14.75 -4.03
C SER A 732 -19.87 15.01 -3.26
N VAL A 733 -20.45 13.95 -2.69
CA VAL A 733 -21.62 14.03 -1.81
C VAL A 733 -21.24 13.40 -0.47
N ILE A 734 -21.35 14.16 0.61
CA ILE A 734 -21.10 13.69 1.98
C ILE A 734 -22.36 13.87 2.79
N CYS A 735 -22.88 12.76 3.33
CA CYS A 735 -24.04 12.81 4.20
C CYS A 735 -23.62 13.14 5.63
N ILE A 736 -24.09 14.26 6.17
CA ILE A 736 -23.75 14.73 7.52
C ILE A 736 -24.89 14.50 8.53
N GLY A 737 -26.07 14.10 8.06
CA GLY A 737 -27.24 13.79 8.88
C GLY A 737 -28.32 13.03 8.09
N GLY A 738 -29.10 12.19 8.79
CA GLY A 738 -30.18 11.41 8.19
C GLY A 738 -29.72 10.27 7.26
N ALA A 739 -30.58 9.87 6.33
CA ALA A 739 -30.31 8.81 5.36
C ALA A 739 -31.13 9.00 4.07
N GLY A 740 -30.65 8.41 2.97
CA GLY A 740 -31.31 8.51 1.68
C GLY A 740 -30.81 7.48 0.67
N ASN A 741 -31.32 7.61 -0.55
CA ASN A 741 -30.97 6.81 -1.71
C ASN A 741 -30.49 7.73 -2.84
N LEU A 742 -29.38 7.37 -3.47
CA LEU A 742 -28.87 8.01 -4.68
C LEU A 742 -29.16 7.12 -5.89
N SER A 743 -29.73 7.67 -6.95
CA SER A 743 -29.95 6.95 -8.21
C SER A 743 -29.72 7.84 -9.43
N VAL A 744 -29.55 7.22 -10.61
CA VAL A 744 -29.60 7.94 -11.89
C VAL A 744 -31.07 8.10 -12.30
N LYS A 745 -31.50 9.29 -12.76
CA LYS A 745 -32.91 9.59 -13.04
C LYS A 745 -33.53 8.73 -14.15
N ASP A 746 -32.80 8.53 -15.24
CA ASP A 746 -33.24 7.85 -16.46
C ASP A 746 -32.36 6.64 -16.83
N GLY A 747 -31.76 5.99 -15.83
CA GLY A 747 -30.82 4.89 -16.06
C GLY A 747 -31.21 3.61 -15.32
N ASP A 748 -30.83 2.46 -15.89
CA ASP A 748 -31.04 1.12 -15.31
C ASP A 748 -30.03 0.78 -14.19
N VAL A 749 -29.41 1.78 -13.57
CA VAL A 749 -28.42 1.58 -12.51
C VAL A 749 -29.12 1.51 -11.16
N GLU A 750 -28.85 0.44 -10.42
CA GLU A 750 -29.42 0.18 -9.09
C GLU A 750 -29.14 1.34 -8.12
N SER A 751 -30.18 1.78 -7.40
CA SER A 751 -30.05 2.84 -6.40
C SER A 751 -29.13 2.43 -5.25
N MET A 752 -28.36 3.38 -4.75
CA MET A 752 -27.45 3.17 -3.63
C MET A 752 -27.94 3.87 -2.37
N GLU A 753 -28.15 3.07 -1.31
CA GLU A 753 -28.44 3.59 0.02
C GLU A 753 -27.21 4.27 0.65
N PHE A 754 -27.46 5.37 1.36
CA PHE A 754 -26.47 6.02 2.18
C PHE A 754 -27.04 6.60 3.48
N ARG A 755 -26.17 6.80 4.47
CA ARG A 755 -26.51 7.38 5.79
C ARG A 755 -25.49 8.42 6.24
N ALA A 756 -25.83 9.14 7.30
CA ALA A 756 -24.93 10.09 7.95
C ALA A 756 -23.56 9.45 8.23
N GLY A 757 -22.50 10.16 7.86
CA GLY A 757 -21.13 9.69 7.94
C GLY A 757 -20.61 9.01 6.68
N GLU A 758 -21.42 8.79 5.64
CA GLU A 758 -20.94 8.17 4.40
C GLU A 758 -20.67 9.20 3.30
N SER A 759 -19.66 8.91 2.47
CA SER A 759 -19.24 9.73 1.34
C SER A 759 -19.37 8.99 0.01
N ILE A 760 -19.69 9.75 -1.02
CA ILE A 760 -19.94 9.26 -2.38
C ILE A 760 -19.18 10.15 -3.36
N PHE A 761 -18.54 9.51 -4.33
CA PHE A 761 -17.89 10.16 -5.46
C PHE A 761 -18.69 9.90 -6.74
N LEU A 762 -18.97 10.97 -7.48
CA LEU A 762 -19.66 10.96 -8.75
C LEU A 762 -18.67 11.49 -9.80
N PRO A 763 -18.20 10.64 -10.73
CA PRO A 763 -17.40 11.10 -11.87
C PRO A 763 -18.15 12.16 -12.68
N LYS A 764 -17.40 12.97 -13.46
CA LYS A 764 -17.97 13.87 -14.47
C LYS A 764 -18.90 13.08 -15.39
N THR A 765 -20.14 13.53 -15.53
CA THR A 765 -21.15 12.88 -16.38
C THR A 765 -22.15 13.91 -16.91
N GLU A 766 -22.94 13.50 -17.89
CA GLU A 766 -24.13 14.22 -18.39
C GLU A 766 -25.42 13.69 -17.75
N LYS A 767 -25.32 12.70 -16.84
CA LYS A 767 -26.47 12.09 -16.16
C LYS A 767 -26.99 12.98 -15.03
N THR A 768 -28.31 13.10 -14.95
CA THR A 768 -28.97 13.71 -13.79
C THR A 768 -29.11 12.68 -12.67
N TYR A 769 -28.73 13.07 -11.46
CA TYR A 769 -28.85 12.22 -10.28
C TYR A 769 -30.04 12.65 -9.42
N ARG A 770 -30.62 11.68 -8.73
CA ARG A 770 -31.72 11.88 -7.79
C ARG A 770 -31.26 11.44 -6.41
N ILE A 771 -31.42 12.32 -5.43
CA ILE A 771 -31.30 11.99 -4.00
C ILE A 771 -32.70 11.99 -3.40
N LYS A 772 -33.08 10.88 -2.78
CA LYS A 772 -34.38 10.73 -2.12
C LYS A 772 -34.22 10.27 -0.68
N GLY A 773 -34.86 10.97 0.25
CA GLY A 773 -34.84 10.64 1.69
C GLY A 773 -35.06 11.84 2.59
N GLU A 774 -34.74 11.66 3.87
CA GLU A 774 -34.65 12.73 4.86
C GLU A 774 -33.20 12.80 5.33
N CYS A 775 -32.43 13.71 4.73
CA CYS A 775 -30.99 13.79 4.95
C CYS A 775 -30.43 15.21 4.77
N GLU A 776 -29.27 15.43 5.38
CA GLU A 776 -28.43 16.61 5.19
C GLU A 776 -27.16 16.17 4.46
N VAL A 777 -26.88 16.76 3.30
CA VAL A 777 -25.71 16.42 2.48
C VAL A 777 -24.92 17.67 2.12
N ILE A 778 -23.59 17.60 2.19
CA ILE A 778 -22.69 18.60 1.63
C ILE A 778 -22.25 18.11 0.27
N VAL A 779 -22.49 18.93 -0.76
CA VAL A 779 -22.12 18.66 -2.14
C VAL A 779 -20.99 19.59 -2.53
N THR A 780 -19.89 19.02 -3.03
CA THR A 780 -18.66 19.76 -3.37
C THR A 780 -18.19 19.46 -4.78
N ARG A 781 -17.75 20.51 -5.49
CA ARG A 781 -17.23 20.49 -6.87
C ARG A 781 -16.12 21.53 -7.05
N VAL A 782 -15.35 21.43 -8.14
CA VAL A 782 -14.30 22.39 -8.53
C VAL A 782 -14.84 23.51 -9.44
#